data_AF-A0A3Q7TYA2-F1
#
_entry.id   AF-A0A3Q7TYA2-F1
#
_cell.length_a   1.000
_cell.length_b   1.000
_cell.length_c   1.000
_cell.angle_alpha   90.00
_cell.angle_beta   90.00
_cell.angle_gamma   90.00
#
_symmetry.space_group_name_H-M   'P 1'
#
loop_
_entity.id
_entity.type
_entity.pdbx_description
1 polymer ?
#
loop_
_entity_poly.entity_id
_entity_poly.type
_entity_poly.pdbx_seq_one_letter_code
_entity_poly.pdbx_strand_id
1 'polypeptide(L)'
;MKVLKKATLKVRDRVRTKMERDILADVNHPFVVKLHYAFQTEGKLYLILDFLRGGDLFTRLSKEVMFTEEDVKFYLAELALGLDHLHSLGIIYRDLKPENILLDEEGHIKLTDFGLSKEAIDHEKKAYSFCGTVEYMAPEVVNRQGHTHSADWWSYGVLMFEMLTGSLPFQGKDRKETMTLILKAKLGMPQFLSTEAQSLLRALFKRNPANRLGSGPDGAEEIKRHAFYSTIDWNKLYRREIKPPFKPAVAQPDDTFYFDTEFTSRTPKDSPGIPPSAGAHQLFRGFSFVATGLMEDDGKPRAPQAPLHSVVQQLHGKNLVFSDGYVVKETIGVGSYSVCKRCVHKATNMEYAVKVIDKSKRDPSEEIEILLRYGQHPNIITLKDVYDDGKHVYLVTELMRGGELLDKILRQKFFSEREASFVLHTISKTVEYLHSQGVVHRDLKPSNILYVDESGNPECLRICDFGFAKQLRAENGLLMTPCYTANFVAPEVLKRQGYDEGCDIWSLGILLYTMLAGYTPFANGPSDTPEEILTRIGSGKFTLSGGNWSTVSETAKDLVSKMLHVDPHQRLTAKQVLQHPWITQKDKLPQSQLSHQDLQLVKGAMAATYSALNSSKPTPQLKPIESSILAQRRVRKLPSTTL
;
A
#
# COMPACT_ATOMS: atom_id res chain seq x y z
N MET A 1 23.67 -5.01 3.73
CA MET A 1 24.89 -5.73 4.19
C MET A 1 24.48 -6.96 4.99
N LYS A 2 24.88 -8.16 4.56
CA LYS A 2 24.68 -9.43 5.28
C LYS A 2 25.98 -9.79 6.02
N VAL A 3 25.88 -10.12 7.31
CA VAL A 3 27.05 -10.41 8.18
C VAL A 3 26.89 -11.80 8.80
N LEU A 4 27.90 -12.66 8.62
CA LEU A 4 27.91 -14.01 9.18
C LEU A 4 29.11 -14.21 10.12
N LYS A 5 28.88 -14.76 11.31
CA LYS A 5 29.94 -15.09 12.29
C LYS A 5 30.54 -16.46 11.98
N LYS A 6 31.84 -16.54 11.74
CA LYS A 6 32.53 -17.81 11.39
C LYS A 6 32.45 -18.86 12.48
N ALA A 7 32.44 -18.44 13.75
CA ALA A 7 32.37 -19.31 14.91
C ALA A 7 31.01 -20.03 15.05
N THR A 8 29.90 -19.43 14.58
CA THR A 8 28.56 -20.01 14.68
C THR A 8 28.18 -20.88 13.47
N LEU A 9 28.93 -20.75 12.37
CA LEU A 9 28.69 -21.55 11.16
C LEU A 9 29.20 -22.99 11.36
N LYS A 10 28.28 -23.95 11.29
CA LYS A 10 28.64 -25.38 11.18
C LYS A 10 29.36 -25.61 9.86
N VAL A 11 30.14 -26.69 9.76
CA VAL A 11 30.96 -26.99 8.56
C VAL A 11 30.14 -26.95 7.26
N ARG A 12 28.92 -27.50 7.26
CA ARG A 12 28.00 -27.42 6.11
C ARG A 12 27.57 -25.99 5.76
N ASP A 13 27.30 -25.16 6.75
CA ASP A 13 26.85 -23.78 6.53
C ASP A 13 27.99 -22.91 5.98
N ARG A 14 29.24 -23.21 6.34
CA ARG A 14 30.42 -22.53 5.79
C ARG A 14 30.58 -22.76 4.28
N VAL A 15 30.36 -23.99 3.82
CA VAL A 15 30.41 -24.34 2.39
C VAL A 15 29.27 -23.65 1.65
N ARG A 16 28.06 -23.62 2.23
CA ARG A 16 26.91 -22.91 1.67
C ARG A 16 27.17 -21.42 1.50
N THR A 17 27.70 -20.74 2.51
CA THR A 17 28.00 -19.30 2.42
C THR A 17 29.05 -18.98 1.36
N LYS A 18 30.04 -19.86 1.17
CA LYS A 18 31.02 -19.68 0.08
C LYS A 18 30.36 -19.84 -1.29
N MET A 19 29.56 -20.90 -1.46
CA MET A 19 28.80 -21.16 -2.69
C MET A 19 27.80 -20.04 -3.01
N GLU A 20 27.09 -19.51 -2.00
CA GLU A 20 26.21 -18.36 -2.12
C GLU A 20 26.95 -17.15 -2.69
N ARG A 21 28.15 -16.85 -2.14
CA ARG A 21 29.01 -15.77 -2.63
C ARG A 21 29.44 -16.01 -4.07
N ASP A 22 29.88 -17.22 -4.40
CA ASP A 22 30.37 -17.58 -5.74
C ASP A 22 29.24 -17.42 -6.78
N ILE A 23 28.06 -17.98 -6.51
CA ILE A 23 26.86 -17.81 -7.35
C ILE A 23 26.54 -16.32 -7.57
N LEU A 24 26.49 -15.54 -6.49
CA LEU A 24 26.17 -14.11 -6.57
C LEU A 24 27.23 -13.27 -7.30
N ALA A 25 28.46 -13.75 -7.41
CA ALA A 25 29.52 -13.08 -8.16
C ALA A 25 29.35 -13.27 -9.68
N ASP A 26 28.80 -14.41 -10.10
CA ASP A 26 28.64 -14.79 -11.51
C ASP A 26 27.28 -14.41 -12.10
N VAL A 27 26.27 -14.16 -11.25
CA VAL A 27 24.92 -13.79 -11.68
C VAL A 27 24.78 -12.27 -11.89
N ASN A 28 24.34 -11.87 -13.08
CA ASN A 28 24.01 -10.47 -13.39
C ASN A 28 22.69 -10.38 -14.16
N HIS A 29 21.61 -10.06 -13.45
CA HIS A 29 20.27 -10.01 -14.01
C HIS A 29 19.40 -8.96 -13.29
N PRO A 30 18.53 -8.21 -13.98
CA PRO A 30 17.71 -7.16 -13.37
C PRO A 30 16.87 -7.64 -12.18
N PHE A 31 16.34 -8.87 -12.27
CA PHE A 31 15.46 -9.48 -11.25
C PHE A 31 16.18 -10.43 -10.28
N VAL A 32 17.51 -10.31 -10.16
CA VAL A 32 18.30 -11.02 -9.14
C VAL A 32 19.11 -9.99 -8.34
N VAL A 33 19.22 -10.18 -7.03
CA VAL A 33 20.01 -9.30 -6.15
C VAL A 33 21.48 -9.27 -6.59
N LYS A 34 22.05 -8.06 -6.71
CA LYS A 34 23.46 -7.91 -7.09
C LYS A 34 24.38 -7.97 -5.86
N LEU A 35 25.51 -8.67 -5.99
CA LEU A 35 26.64 -8.58 -5.07
C LEU A 35 27.61 -7.51 -5.53
N HIS A 36 27.78 -6.47 -4.71
CA HIS A 36 28.73 -5.38 -4.97
C HIS A 36 30.12 -5.72 -4.44
N TYR A 37 30.17 -6.23 -3.21
CA TYR A 37 31.41 -6.60 -2.53
C TYR A 37 31.21 -7.82 -1.65
N ALA A 38 32.24 -8.65 -1.56
CA ALA A 38 32.38 -9.60 -0.47
C ALA A 38 33.71 -9.36 0.23
N PHE A 39 33.75 -9.44 1.56
CA PHE A 39 35.00 -9.38 2.31
C PHE A 39 34.88 -10.14 3.62
N GLN A 40 36.00 -10.30 4.32
CA GLN A 40 36.05 -11.04 5.57
C GLN A 40 36.99 -10.39 6.57
N THR A 41 36.72 -10.66 7.84
CA THR A 41 37.63 -10.38 8.98
C THR A 41 38.03 -11.72 9.61
N GLU A 42 38.86 -11.71 10.64
CA GLU A 42 39.20 -12.94 11.38
C GLU A 42 37.95 -13.69 11.88
N GLY A 43 36.95 -12.97 12.38
CA GLY A 43 35.75 -13.56 12.97
C GLY A 43 34.51 -13.65 12.06
N LYS A 44 34.47 -12.94 10.93
CA LYS A 44 33.22 -12.73 10.16
C LYS A 44 33.38 -12.72 8.64
N LEU A 45 32.27 -12.95 7.94
CA LEU A 45 32.10 -12.80 6.50
C LEU A 45 31.05 -11.72 6.23
N TYR A 46 31.27 -10.93 5.19
CA TYR A 46 30.43 -9.80 4.79
C TYR A 46 30.06 -9.92 3.32
N LEU A 47 28.77 -9.78 3.02
CA LEU A 47 28.24 -9.64 1.66
C LEU A 47 27.52 -8.29 1.55
N ILE A 48 27.93 -7.47 0.60
CA ILE A 48 27.34 -6.17 0.29
C ILE A 48 26.45 -6.36 -0.93
N LEU A 49 25.14 -6.34 -0.69
CA LEU A 49 24.09 -6.64 -1.66
C LEU A 49 23.26 -5.39 -1.94
N ASP A 50 22.44 -5.40 -3.00
CA ASP A 50 21.41 -4.39 -3.23
C ASP A 50 20.56 -4.16 -1.97
N PHE A 51 20.20 -2.90 -1.73
CA PHE A 51 19.26 -2.52 -0.68
C PHE A 51 17.86 -2.34 -1.27
N LEU A 52 17.00 -3.33 -1.07
CA LEU A 52 15.69 -3.43 -1.71
C LEU A 52 14.60 -2.91 -0.77
N ARG A 53 14.16 -1.67 -1.01
CA ARG A 53 13.38 -0.85 -0.07
C ARG A 53 11.89 -1.15 -0.06
N GLY A 54 11.38 -1.86 -1.06
CA GLY A 54 9.97 -2.23 -1.17
C GLY A 54 9.51 -3.34 -0.24
N GLY A 55 10.42 -3.93 0.55
CA GLY A 55 10.14 -5.05 1.44
C GLY A 55 9.99 -6.38 0.69
N ASP A 56 9.55 -7.41 1.40
CA ASP A 56 9.30 -8.73 0.82
C ASP A 56 7.85 -8.89 0.30
N LEU A 57 7.70 -9.77 -0.68
CA LEU A 57 6.41 -10.08 -1.30
C LEU A 57 5.44 -10.74 -0.31
N PHE A 58 5.95 -11.45 0.70
CA PHE A 58 5.14 -12.09 1.74
C PHE A 58 4.33 -11.08 2.56
N THR A 59 5.01 -10.05 3.06
CA THR A 59 4.41 -8.97 3.86
C THR A 59 3.32 -8.28 3.06
N ARG A 60 3.53 -8.15 1.76
CA ARG A 60 2.55 -7.55 0.87
C ARG A 60 1.36 -8.46 0.58
N LEU A 61 1.60 -9.73 0.26
CA LEU A 61 0.55 -10.72 0.08
C LEU A 61 -0.31 -10.84 1.35
N SER A 62 0.31 -10.77 2.52
CA SER A 62 -0.38 -10.78 3.82
C SER A 62 -1.30 -9.57 4.03
N LYS A 63 -0.93 -8.39 3.51
CA LYS A 63 -1.74 -7.17 3.58
C LYS A 63 -2.86 -7.16 2.53
N GLU A 64 -2.58 -7.66 1.33
CA GLU A 64 -3.53 -7.69 0.20
C GLU A 64 -4.42 -8.94 0.21
N VAL A 65 -4.17 -9.92 1.08
CA VAL A 65 -4.83 -11.24 1.14
C VAL A 65 -4.53 -12.11 -0.07
N MET A 66 -4.74 -11.62 -1.29
CA MET A 66 -4.29 -12.23 -2.56
C MET A 66 -3.99 -11.13 -3.60
N PHE A 67 -3.53 -11.47 -4.80
CA PHE A 67 -3.15 -10.56 -5.90
C PHE A 67 -4.02 -10.77 -7.15
N THR A 68 -4.14 -9.74 -8.00
CA THR A 68 -4.94 -9.82 -9.23
C THR A 68 -4.23 -10.76 -10.20
N GLU A 69 -4.95 -11.37 -11.14
CA GLU A 69 -4.29 -12.16 -12.18
C GLU A 69 -3.27 -11.34 -12.98
N GLU A 70 -3.49 -10.04 -13.19
CA GLU A 70 -2.54 -9.17 -13.87
C GLU A 70 -1.30 -8.88 -13.01
N ASP A 71 -1.46 -8.66 -11.70
CA ASP A 71 -0.33 -8.45 -10.79
C ASP A 71 0.51 -9.72 -10.65
N VAL A 72 -0.17 -10.87 -10.51
CA VAL A 72 0.45 -12.19 -10.49
C VAL A 72 1.19 -12.44 -11.79
N LYS A 73 0.57 -12.16 -12.94
CA LYS A 73 1.20 -12.30 -14.25
C LYS A 73 2.44 -11.43 -14.38
N PHE A 74 2.40 -10.18 -13.93
CA PHE A 74 3.55 -9.29 -13.93
C PHE A 74 4.70 -9.86 -13.08
N TYR A 75 4.47 -10.13 -11.79
CA TYR A 75 5.54 -10.58 -10.88
C TYR A 75 6.08 -11.96 -11.26
N LEU A 76 5.21 -12.87 -11.70
CA LEU A 76 5.63 -14.18 -12.18
C LEU A 76 6.40 -14.11 -13.50
N ALA A 77 6.12 -13.14 -14.37
CA ALA A 77 6.90 -12.94 -15.58
C ALA A 77 8.32 -12.44 -15.26
N GLU A 78 8.48 -11.48 -14.34
CA GLU A 78 9.80 -11.05 -13.87
C GLU A 78 10.57 -12.19 -13.23
N LEU A 79 9.87 -12.97 -12.40
CA LEU A 79 10.44 -14.12 -11.74
C LEU A 79 10.86 -15.21 -12.71
N ALA A 80 10.07 -15.46 -13.76
CA ALA A 80 10.43 -16.42 -14.81
C ALA A 80 11.71 -16.02 -15.54
N LEU A 81 11.92 -14.72 -15.82
CA LEU A 81 13.17 -14.23 -16.40
C LEU A 81 14.37 -14.43 -15.45
N GLY A 82 14.18 -14.17 -14.16
CA GLY A 82 15.22 -14.42 -13.15
C GLY A 82 15.60 -15.90 -13.05
N LEU A 83 14.60 -16.80 -12.98
CA LEU A 83 14.83 -18.25 -12.93
C LEU A 83 15.47 -18.78 -14.22
N ASP A 84 15.00 -18.33 -15.38
CA ASP A 84 15.57 -18.70 -16.69
C ASP A 84 17.07 -18.40 -16.75
N HIS A 85 17.48 -17.21 -16.30
CA HIS A 85 18.89 -16.85 -16.25
C HIS A 85 19.68 -17.76 -15.30
N LEU A 86 19.19 -18.04 -14.09
CA LEU A 86 19.85 -18.95 -13.16
C LEU A 86 19.98 -20.36 -13.75
N HIS A 87 18.93 -20.87 -14.38
CA HIS A 87 18.91 -22.19 -15.00
C HIS A 87 19.87 -22.28 -16.19
N SER A 88 20.03 -21.20 -16.96
CA SER A 88 20.99 -21.11 -18.07
C SER A 88 22.46 -21.22 -17.60
N LEU A 89 22.74 -20.79 -16.36
CA LEU A 89 24.03 -20.93 -15.69
C LEU A 89 24.16 -22.28 -14.95
N GLY A 90 23.15 -23.16 -15.02
CA GLY A 90 23.15 -24.44 -14.31
C GLY A 90 22.90 -24.35 -12.80
N ILE A 91 22.39 -23.21 -12.33
CA ILE A 91 22.07 -22.96 -10.92
C ILE A 91 20.61 -23.35 -10.66
N ILE A 92 20.38 -24.17 -9.63
CA ILE A 92 19.05 -24.49 -9.12
C ILE A 92 18.79 -23.65 -7.87
N TYR A 93 17.69 -22.91 -7.82
CA TYR A 93 17.43 -21.93 -6.76
C TYR A 93 16.99 -22.58 -5.43
N ARG A 94 16.01 -23.49 -5.49
CA ARG A 94 15.56 -24.42 -4.43
C ARG A 94 14.86 -23.85 -3.18
N ASP A 95 14.68 -22.55 -3.06
CA ASP A 95 13.94 -21.95 -1.93
C ASP A 95 13.02 -20.81 -2.40
N LEU A 96 12.26 -21.06 -3.46
CA LEU A 96 11.31 -20.08 -3.99
C LEU A 96 10.08 -20.00 -3.10
N LYS A 97 9.88 -18.82 -2.52
CA LYS A 97 8.79 -18.44 -1.63
C LYS A 97 8.68 -16.90 -1.55
N PRO A 98 7.54 -16.33 -1.15
CA PRO A 98 7.34 -14.88 -1.15
C PRO A 98 8.33 -14.11 -0.27
N GLU A 99 8.85 -14.72 0.81
CA GLU A 99 9.83 -14.09 1.71
C GLU A 99 11.19 -13.83 1.04
N ASN A 100 11.54 -14.63 0.02
CA ASN A 100 12.80 -14.51 -0.70
C ASN A 100 12.68 -13.69 -2.00
N ILE A 101 11.53 -13.05 -2.21
CA ILE A 101 11.25 -12.15 -3.33
C ILE A 101 11.09 -10.76 -2.76
N LEU A 102 12.09 -9.91 -2.98
CA LEU A 102 12.10 -8.54 -2.47
C LEU A 102 11.73 -7.54 -3.58
N LEU A 103 11.18 -6.40 -3.21
CA LEU A 103 10.81 -5.33 -4.12
C LEU A 103 11.82 -4.17 -4.05
N ASP A 104 12.21 -3.62 -5.19
CA ASP A 104 12.96 -2.36 -5.25
C ASP A 104 12.04 -1.14 -5.09
N GLU A 105 12.61 0.07 -5.10
CA GLU A 105 11.87 1.34 -4.95
C GLU A 105 10.87 1.65 -6.07
N GLU A 106 11.03 1.04 -7.25
CA GLU A 106 10.08 1.16 -8.35
C GLU A 106 8.97 0.11 -8.26
N GLY A 107 9.21 -0.97 -7.51
CA GLY A 107 8.30 -2.09 -7.31
C GLY A 107 8.58 -3.30 -8.18
N HIS A 108 9.75 -3.39 -8.79
CA HIS A 108 10.17 -4.60 -9.49
C HIS A 108 10.73 -5.63 -8.50
N ILE A 109 10.56 -6.92 -8.79
CA ILE A 109 11.05 -7.97 -7.91
C ILE A 109 12.53 -8.27 -8.11
N LYS A 110 13.19 -8.68 -7.04
CA LYS A 110 14.50 -9.32 -7.08
C LYS A 110 14.53 -10.56 -6.20
N LEU A 111 15.02 -11.65 -6.78
CA LEU A 111 15.35 -12.87 -6.05
C LEU A 111 16.55 -12.64 -5.13
N THR A 112 16.40 -13.05 -3.86
CA THR A 112 17.46 -12.98 -2.84
C THR A 112 17.71 -14.35 -2.19
N ASP A 113 18.59 -14.39 -1.19
CA ASP A 113 18.91 -15.56 -0.35
C ASP A 113 19.32 -16.85 -1.11
N PHE A 114 20.51 -16.82 -1.70
CA PHE A 114 21.08 -17.94 -2.45
C PHE A 114 21.76 -18.99 -1.54
N GLY A 115 21.55 -18.92 -0.21
CA GLY A 115 22.18 -19.82 0.76
C GLY A 115 21.80 -21.30 0.62
N LEU A 116 20.70 -21.58 -0.09
CA LEU A 116 20.25 -22.92 -0.46
C LEU A 116 20.39 -23.22 -1.94
N SER A 117 20.88 -22.30 -2.77
CA SER A 117 21.07 -22.57 -4.20
C SER A 117 22.25 -23.51 -4.44
N LYS A 118 22.29 -24.16 -5.61
CA LYS A 118 23.37 -25.09 -5.97
C LYS A 118 23.56 -25.20 -7.47
N GLU A 119 24.82 -25.20 -7.90
CA GLU A 119 25.23 -25.58 -9.24
C GLU A 119 25.06 -27.09 -9.45
N ALA A 120 24.47 -27.46 -10.57
CA ALA A 120 24.26 -28.85 -10.97
C ALA A 120 25.57 -29.48 -11.53
N ILE A 121 26.54 -29.73 -10.63
CA ILE A 121 27.91 -30.19 -10.95
C ILE A 121 28.00 -31.69 -11.29
N ASP A 122 26.96 -32.48 -11.01
CA ASP A 122 26.98 -33.94 -11.26
C ASP A 122 26.79 -34.28 -12.76
N HIS A 123 27.28 -35.44 -13.22
CA HIS A 123 27.13 -35.93 -14.60
C HIS A 123 25.65 -36.04 -15.03
N GLU A 124 24.73 -36.21 -14.07
CA GLU A 124 23.27 -36.19 -14.30
C GLU A 124 22.59 -34.83 -14.03
N LYS A 125 23.35 -33.77 -13.69
CA LYS A 125 22.85 -32.43 -13.32
C LYS A 125 21.79 -32.43 -12.19
N LYS A 126 21.88 -33.37 -11.24
CA LYS A 126 20.92 -33.51 -10.12
C LYS A 126 21.48 -33.04 -8.78
N ALA A 127 20.58 -32.56 -7.93
CA ALA A 127 20.81 -32.32 -6.51
C ALA A 127 20.01 -33.30 -5.66
N TYR A 128 20.63 -33.88 -4.62
CA TYR A 128 20.01 -34.92 -3.76
C TYR A 128 19.64 -34.44 -2.36
N SER A 129 19.88 -33.15 -2.07
CA SER A 129 19.65 -32.60 -0.73
C SER A 129 18.18 -32.34 -0.45
N PHE A 130 17.69 -32.77 0.71
CA PHE A 130 16.39 -32.34 1.23
C PHE A 130 16.55 -30.94 1.85
N CYS A 131 16.12 -29.88 1.16
CA CYS A 131 16.21 -28.48 1.59
C CYS A 131 15.08 -27.63 0.98
N GLY A 132 14.82 -26.47 1.59
CA GLY A 132 13.74 -25.54 1.23
C GLY A 132 12.60 -25.52 2.25
N THR A 133 11.57 -24.74 1.96
CA THR A 133 10.31 -24.67 2.74
C THR A 133 9.34 -25.76 2.26
N VAL A 134 8.81 -26.59 3.17
CA VAL A 134 8.17 -27.89 2.83
C VAL A 134 6.98 -27.70 1.90
N GLU A 135 6.19 -26.68 2.16
CA GLU A 135 4.97 -26.29 1.45
C GLU A 135 5.24 -25.94 -0.03
N TYR A 136 6.47 -25.53 -0.35
CA TYR A 136 6.93 -25.16 -1.69
C TYR A 136 7.73 -26.27 -2.39
N MET A 137 8.03 -27.38 -1.70
CA MET A 137 8.86 -28.45 -2.25
C MET A 137 8.14 -29.27 -3.31
N ALA A 138 8.86 -29.57 -4.39
CA ALA A 138 8.39 -30.49 -5.42
C ALA A 138 8.34 -31.95 -4.91
N PRO A 139 7.45 -32.81 -5.47
CA PRO A 139 7.32 -34.22 -5.06
C PRO A 139 8.63 -35.01 -5.09
N GLU A 140 9.48 -34.78 -6.09
CA GLU A 140 10.79 -35.42 -6.23
C GLU A 140 11.78 -35.03 -5.12
N VAL A 141 11.67 -33.80 -4.60
CA VAL A 141 12.47 -33.31 -3.47
C VAL A 141 11.99 -33.98 -2.18
N VAL A 142 10.67 -34.07 -1.98
CA VAL A 142 10.05 -34.74 -0.84
C VAL A 142 10.43 -36.22 -0.79
N ASN A 143 10.42 -36.90 -1.94
CA ASN A 143 10.81 -38.31 -2.09
C ASN A 143 12.33 -38.56 -2.12
N ARG A 144 13.16 -37.51 -2.10
CA ARG A 144 14.64 -37.60 -2.14
C ARG A 144 15.17 -38.34 -3.38
N GLN A 145 14.49 -38.25 -4.52
CA GLN A 145 14.85 -38.95 -5.76
C GLN A 145 15.93 -38.24 -6.59
N GLY A 146 16.46 -37.13 -6.08
CA GLY A 146 17.25 -36.18 -6.86
C GLY A 146 16.33 -35.21 -7.61
N HIS A 147 16.75 -33.96 -7.74
CA HIS A 147 15.99 -32.91 -8.42
C HIS A 147 16.88 -32.04 -9.30
N THR A 148 16.30 -31.49 -10.36
CA THR A 148 16.92 -30.52 -11.27
C THR A 148 16.23 -29.16 -11.12
N HIS A 149 16.47 -28.24 -12.05
CA HIS A 149 15.77 -26.96 -12.15
C HIS A 149 14.24 -27.10 -12.26
N SER A 150 13.72 -28.27 -12.66
CA SER A 150 12.28 -28.56 -12.69
C SER A 150 11.59 -28.33 -11.35
N ALA A 151 12.32 -28.49 -10.23
CA ALA A 151 11.78 -28.27 -8.90
C ALA A 151 11.42 -26.80 -8.65
N ASP A 152 12.16 -25.86 -9.24
CA ASP A 152 11.87 -24.42 -9.12
C ASP A 152 10.55 -24.08 -9.82
N TRP A 153 10.22 -24.74 -10.95
CA TRP A 153 8.93 -24.56 -11.63
C TRP A 153 7.74 -25.11 -10.83
N TRP A 154 7.95 -26.11 -9.99
CA TRP A 154 6.91 -26.53 -9.04
C TRP A 154 6.68 -25.44 -7.99
N SER A 155 7.74 -24.94 -7.37
CA SER A 155 7.65 -23.86 -6.38
C SER A 155 7.06 -22.58 -7.00
N TYR A 156 7.34 -22.32 -8.28
CA TYR A 156 6.74 -21.23 -9.06
C TYR A 156 5.22 -21.41 -9.18
N GLY A 157 4.74 -22.64 -9.39
CA GLY A 157 3.32 -22.97 -9.37
C GLY A 157 2.68 -22.83 -7.98
N VAL A 158 3.40 -23.21 -6.91
CA VAL A 158 2.95 -22.98 -5.52
C VAL A 158 2.79 -21.49 -5.25
N LEU A 159 3.79 -20.70 -5.62
CA LEU A 159 3.77 -19.25 -5.48
C LEU A 159 2.62 -18.62 -6.29
N MET A 160 2.43 -19.03 -7.55
CA MET A 160 1.30 -18.60 -8.37
C MET A 160 -0.03 -18.88 -7.67
N PHE A 161 -0.23 -20.09 -7.16
CA PHE A 161 -1.45 -20.47 -6.48
C PHE A 161 -1.69 -19.64 -5.22
N GLU A 162 -0.66 -19.46 -4.39
CA GLU A 162 -0.75 -18.69 -3.16
C GLU A 162 -1.05 -17.21 -3.44
N MET A 163 -0.37 -16.60 -4.43
CA MET A 163 -0.67 -15.23 -4.81
C MET A 163 -2.09 -15.08 -5.37
N LEU A 164 -2.62 -16.07 -6.09
CA LEU A 164 -3.98 -16.01 -6.66
C LEU A 164 -5.10 -16.30 -5.67
N THR A 165 -4.80 -16.96 -4.54
CA THR A 165 -5.83 -17.50 -3.64
C THR A 165 -5.65 -17.09 -2.18
N GLY A 166 -4.51 -16.52 -1.81
CA GLY A 166 -4.12 -16.21 -0.43
C GLY A 166 -3.87 -17.45 0.43
N SER A 167 -3.77 -18.64 -0.18
CA SER A 167 -3.64 -19.91 0.53
C SER A 167 -2.73 -20.87 -0.23
N LEU A 168 -2.06 -21.76 0.51
CA LEU A 168 -1.18 -22.76 -0.10
C LEU A 168 -2.00 -23.90 -0.74
N PRO A 169 -1.57 -24.46 -1.88
CA PRO A 169 -2.28 -25.55 -2.57
C PRO A 169 -2.24 -26.88 -1.80
N PHE A 170 -1.17 -27.10 -1.02
CA PHE A 170 -0.96 -28.32 -0.24
C PHE A 170 -0.47 -27.95 1.15
N GLN A 171 -1.37 -27.90 2.13
CA GLN A 171 -1.04 -27.63 3.52
C GLN A 171 -1.86 -28.52 4.45
N GLY A 172 -1.18 -29.25 5.32
CA GLY A 172 -1.77 -30.09 6.35
C GLY A 172 -1.60 -29.50 7.76
N LYS A 173 -2.13 -30.18 8.77
CA LYS A 173 -1.99 -29.80 10.18
C LYS A 173 -0.56 -29.93 10.69
N ASP A 174 0.21 -30.81 10.07
CA ASP A 174 1.62 -31.02 10.36
C ASP A 174 2.44 -31.26 9.09
N ARG A 175 3.75 -31.32 9.27
CA ARG A 175 4.72 -31.50 8.18
C ARG A 175 4.54 -32.83 7.45
N LYS A 176 4.17 -33.90 8.15
CA LYS A 176 4.01 -35.24 7.56
C LYS A 176 2.74 -35.30 6.70
N GLU A 177 1.67 -34.68 7.16
CA GLU A 177 0.43 -34.53 6.40
C GLU A 177 0.67 -33.67 5.15
N THR A 178 1.36 -32.53 5.30
CA THR A 178 1.74 -31.65 4.18
C THR A 178 2.55 -32.39 3.11
N MET A 179 3.58 -33.15 3.52
CA MET A 179 4.33 -34.01 2.59
C MET A 179 3.44 -35.03 1.89
N THR A 180 2.48 -35.62 2.62
CA THR A 180 1.53 -36.59 2.04
C THR A 180 0.64 -35.94 0.98
N LEU A 181 0.17 -34.72 1.25
CA LEU A 181 -0.64 -33.94 0.32
C LEU A 181 0.13 -33.59 -0.96
N ILE A 182 1.37 -33.10 -0.83
CA ILE A 182 2.26 -32.83 -1.98
C ILE A 182 2.38 -34.08 -2.87
N LEU A 183 2.61 -35.25 -2.25
CA LEU A 183 2.80 -36.49 -2.99
C LEU A 183 1.51 -37.05 -3.62
N LYS A 184 0.34 -36.88 -2.99
CA LYS A 184 -0.87 -37.65 -3.36
C LYS A 184 -2.13 -36.84 -3.66
N ALA A 185 -2.27 -35.63 -3.10
CA ALA A 185 -3.51 -34.88 -3.21
C ALA A 185 -3.78 -34.37 -4.63
N LYS A 186 -5.05 -34.34 -5.02
CA LYS A 186 -5.44 -33.63 -6.25
C LYS A 186 -5.45 -32.13 -5.96
N LEU A 187 -4.98 -31.34 -6.91
CA LEU A 187 -5.05 -29.88 -6.81
C LEU A 187 -6.53 -29.45 -6.85
N GLY A 188 -6.99 -28.79 -5.79
CA GLY A 188 -8.30 -28.14 -5.79
C GLY A 188 -8.23 -26.86 -6.62
N MET A 189 -8.84 -26.86 -7.80
CA MET A 189 -8.80 -25.69 -8.70
C MET A 189 -9.92 -24.70 -8.34
N PRO A 190 -9.59 -23.46 -7.95
CA PRO A 190 -10.60 -22.44 -7.69
C PRO A 190 -11.32 -22.06 -8.99
N GLN A 191 -12.66 -22.02 -8.93
CA GLN A 191 -13.51 -21.77 -10.10
C GLN A 191 -13.51 -20.30 -10.55
N PHE A 192 -13.08 -19.38 -9.68
CA PHE A 192 -13.00 -17.95 -9.98
C PHE A 192 -11.79 -17.56 -10.83
N LEU A 193 -10.82 -18.46 -11.02
CA LEU A 193 -9.64 -18.21 -11.85
C LEU A 193 -9.96 -18.36 -13.35
N SER A 194 -9.29 -17.58 -14.18
CA SER A 194 -9.39 -17.67 -15.64
C SER A 194 -8.99 -19.04 -16.18
N THR A 195 -9.48 -19.38 -17.36
CA THR A 195 -9.12 -20.64 -18.04
C THR A 195 -7.62 -20.74 -18.26
N GLU A 196 -6.97 -19.60 -18.52
CA GLU A 196 -5.53 -19.47 -18.75
C GLU A 196 -4.75 -19.71 -17.45
N ALA A 197 -5.14 -19.09 -16.34
CA ALA A 197 -4.51 -19.30 -15.04
C ALA A 197 -4.64 -20.76 -14.59
N GLN A 198 -5.85 -21.33 -14.70
CA GLN A 198 -6.09 -22.74 -14.37
C GLN A 198 -5.26 -23.69 -15.27
N SER A 199 -5.12 -23.36 -16.56
CA SER A 199 -4.30 -24.13 -17.50
C SER A 199 -2.83 -24.14 -17.09
N LEU A 200 -2.28 -22.97 -16.75
CA LEU A 200 -0.89 -22.82 -16.32
C LEU A 200 -0.61 -23.62 -15.04
N LEU A 201 -1.47 -23.48 -14.02
CA LEU A 201 -1.37 -24.24 -12.77
C LEU A 201 -1.39 -25.76 -13.02
N ARG A 202 -2.27 -26.25 -13.91
CA ARG A 202 -2.31 -27.68 -14.28
C ARG A 202 -1.01 -28.15 -14.95
N ALA A 203 -0.34 -27.29 -15.71
CA ALA A 203 0.90 -27.61 -16.41
C ALA A 203 2.12 -27.59 -15.47
N LEU A 204 2.11 -26.70 -14.46
CA LEU A 204 3.16 -26.61 -13.43
C LEU A 204 3.05 -27.70 -12.36
N PHE A 205 1.83 -28.12 -11.99
CA PHE A 205 1.61 -29.16 -10.97
C PHE A 205 1.66 -30.60 -11.52
N LYS A 206 2.47 -30.84 -12.55
CA LYS A 206 2.79 -32.20 -13.01
C LYS A 206 3.80 -32.82 -12.04
N ARG A 207 3.39 -33.94 -11.42
CA ARG A 207 4.21 -34.66 -10.43
C ARG A 207 5.46 -35.29 -11.04
N ASN A 208 5.33 -35.83 -12.26
CA ASN A 208 6.50 -36.26 -13.03
C ASN A 208 7.22 -35.00 -13.53
N PRO A 209 8.47 -34.74 -13.12
CA PRO A 209 9.19 -33.53 -13.51
C PRO A 209 9.39 -33.41 -15.02
N ALA A 210 9.53 -34.54 -15.74
CA ALA A 210 9.70 -34.54 -17.19
C ALA A 210 8.47 -34.03 -17.96
N ASN A 211 7.28 -34.07 -17.35
CA ASN A 211 6.04 -33.59 -17.95
C ASN A 211 5.67 -32.17 -17.49
N ARG A 212 6.50 -31.56 -16.63
CA ARG A 212 6.23 -30.26 -16.02
C ARG A 212 6.65 -29.15 -16.98
N LEU A 213 5.76 -28.19 -17.19
CA LEU A 213 6.04 -27.04 -18.05
C LEU A 213 7.31 -26.32 -17.57
N GLY A 214 8.19 -25.96 -18.51
CA GLY A 214 9.48 -25.34 -18.20
C GLY A 214 10.63 -26.32 -18.00
N SER A 215 10.35 -27.63 -17.99
CA SER A 215 11.37 -28.68 -17.79
C SER A 215 11.79 -29.37 -19.10
N GLY A 216 11.18 -29.01 -20.23
CA GLY A 216 11.53 -29.50 -21.56
C GLY A 216 12.81 -28.86 -22.12
N PRO A 217 13.21 -29.22 -23.35
CA PRO A 217 14.44 -28.71 -23.98
C PRO A 217 14.42 -27.19 -24.20
N ASP A 218 13.23 -26.61 -24.34
CA ASP A 218 13.03 -25.17 -24.50
C ASP A 218 13.04 -24.41 -23.16
N GLY A 219 13.09 -25.13 -22.03
CA GLY A 219 13.18 -24.53 -20.70
C GLY A 219 12.09 -23.49 -20.44
N ALA A 220 12.48 -22.32 -19.93
CA ALA A 220 11.56 -21.24 -19.59
C ALA A 220 10.77 -20.68 -20.81
N GLU A 221 11.21 -20.90 -22.04
CA GLU A 221 10.48 -20.44 -23.22
C GLU A 221 9.09 -21.09 -23.33
N GLU A 222 8.92 -22.31 -22.81
CA GLU A 222 7.61 -22.94 -22.68
C GLU A 222 6.66 -22.16 -21.76
N ILE A 223 7.21 -21.60 -20.67
CA ILE A 223 6.46 -20.73 -19.75
C ILE A 223 6.09 -19.44 -20.47
N LYS A 224 7.05 -18.80 -21.15
CA LYS A 224 6.85 -17.52 -21.83
C LYS A 224 5.79 -17.56 -22.92
N ARG A 225 5.65 -18.71 -23.61
CA ARG A 225 4.63 -18.93 -24.66
C ARG A 225 3.24 -19.29 -24.13
N HIS A 226 3.08 -19.55 -22.84
CA HIS A 226 1.78 -19.94 -22.31
C HIS A 226 0.76 -18.78 -22.42
N ALA A 227 -0.50 -19.09 -22.76
CA ALA A 227 -1.54 -18.09 -23.03
C ALA A 227 -1.79 -17.09 -21.88
N PHE A 228 -1.53 -17.51 -20.64
CA PHE A 228 -1.56 -16.64 -19.46
C PHE A 228 -0.66 -15.41 -19.60
N TYR A 229 0.47 -15.50 -20.30
CA TYR A 229 1.42 -14.40 -20.52
C TYR A 229 1.22 -13.66 -21.85
N SER A 230 0.11 -13.88 -22.55
CA SER A 230 -0.14 -13.30 -23.89
C SER A 230 -0.07 -11.77 -23.96
N THR A 231 -0.30 -11.07 -22.83
CA THR A 231 -0.26 -9.61 -22.73
C THR A 231 1.12 -9.06 -22.35
N ILE A 232 2.09 -9.91 -22.03
CA ILE A 232 3.42 -9.49 -21.57
C ILE A 232 4.39 -9.36 -22.75
N ASP A 233 4.97 -8.16 -22.89
CA ASP A 233 6.15 -7.95 -23.73
C ASP A 233 7.41 -8.25 -22.91
N TRP A 234 7.94 -9.46 -23.07
CA TRP A 234 9.10 -9.96 -22.33
C TRP A 234 10.36 -9.10 -22.47
N ASN A 235 10.54 -8.46 -23.64
CA ASN A 235 11.71 -7.60 -23.88
C ASN A 235 11.58 -6.27 -23.14
N LYS A 236 10.40 -5.66 -23.16
CA LYS A 236 10.12 -4.45 -22.34
C LYS A 236 10.19 -4.77 -20.85
N LEU A 237 9.69 -5.93 -20.45
CA LEU A 237 9.75 -6.37 -19.06
C LEU A 237 11.19 -6.50 -18.59
N TYR A 238 12.04 -7.21 -19.35
CA TYR A 238 13.48 -7.35 -19.05
C TYR A 238 14.19 -5.99 -18.91
N ARG A 239 13.83 -5.00 -19.74
CA ARG A 239 14.35 -3.63 -19.67
C ARG A 239 13.71 -2.76 -18.59
N ARG A 240 12.78 -3.30 -17.79
CA ARG A 240 12.01 -2.57 -16.75
C ARG A 240 11.20 -1.39 -17.31
N GLU A 241 10.70 -1.52 -18.54
CA GLU A 241 9.89 -0.50 -19.23
C GLU A 241 8.38 -0.66 -18.96
N ILE A 242 7.96 -1.79 -18.39
CA ILE A 242 6.57 -2.03 -17.98
C ILE A 242 6.42 -1.56 -16.53
N LYS A 243 5.45 -0.68 -16.27
CA LYS A 243 5.20 -0.13 -14.94
C LYS A 243 4.75 -1.25 -13.98
N PRO A 244 5.40 -1.43 -12.81
CA PRO A 244 4.94 -2.36 -11.80
C PRO A 244 3.54 -2.02 -11.28
N PRO A 245 2.75 -3.04 -10.88
CA PRO A 245 1.39 -2.81 -10.39
C PRO A 245 1.37 -2.09 -9.04
N PHE A 246 2.49 -2.09 -8.33
CA PHE A 246 2.67 -1.35 -7.10
C PHE A 246 4.04 -0.70 -7.08
N LYS A 247 4.03 0.59 -6.76
CA LYS A 247 5.23 1.34 -6.48
C LYS A 247 5.30 1.57 -4.97
N PRO A 248 6.30 1.05 -4.25
CA PRO A 248 6.42 1.28 -2.82
C PRO A 248 6.54 2.78 -2.52
N ALA A 249 5.97 3.20 -1.40
CA ALA A 249 5.96 4.59 -0.99
C ALA A 249 7.27 4.92 -0.26
N VAL A 250 8.38 4.91 -1.00
CA VAL A 250 9.73 5.21 -0.49
C VAL A 250 10.03 6.69 -0.77
N ALA A 251 10.22 7.48 0.28
CA ALA A 251 10.46 8.93 0.20
C ALA A 251 11.95 9.29 0.23
N GLN A 252 12.78 8.51 0.94
CA GLN A 252 14.22 8.76 1.13
C GLN A 252 15.11 7.56 0.72
N PRO A 253 16.41 7.79 0.44
CA PRO A 253 17.37 6.73 0.08
C PRO A 253 17.58 5.66 1.16
N ASP A 254 17.38 6.01 2.43
CA ASP A 254 17.63 5.21 3.63
C ASP A 254 16.33 4.68 4.30
N ASP A 255 15.17 4.88 3.68
CA ASP A 255 13.89 4.46 4.24
C ASP A 255 13.81 2.95 4.49
N THR A 256 13.41 2.59 5.70
CA THR A 256 13.17 1.20 6.12
C THR A 256 11.69 0.92 6.44
N PHE A 257 10.75 1.69 5.88
CA PHE A 257 9.32 1.63 6.22
C PHE A 257 8.70 0.23 6.05
N TYR A 258 9.10 -0.50 5.02
CA TYR A 258 8.59 -1.84 4.72
C TYR A 258 9.38 -2.97 5.41
N PHE A 259 10.30 -2.66 6.33
CA PHE A 259 11.06 -3.65 7.09
C PHE A 259 10.47 -3.82 8.49
N ASP A 260 10.55 -5.04 9.02
CA ASP A 260 10.05 -5.35 10.34
C ASP A 260 10.76 -4.51 11.43
N THR A 261 9.94 -3.80 12.20
CA THR A 261 10.35 -2.94 13.31
C THR A 261 11.20 -3.64 14.36
N GLU A 262 11.08 -4.96 14.55
CA GLU A 262 11.95 -5.71 15.46
C GLU A 262 13.43 -5.60 15.06
N PHE A 263 13.72 -5.49 13.76
CA PHE A 263 15.08 -5.38 13.24
C PHE A 263 15.54 -3.94 13.08
N THR A 264 14.66 -3.03 12.66
CA THR A 264 15.00 -1.61 12.43
C THR A 264 15.09 -0.80 13.72
N SER A 265 14.41 -1.21 14.80
CA SER A 265 14.49 -0.57 16.13
C SER A 265 15.74 -0.94 16.94
N ARG A 266 16.52 -1.94 16.49
CA ARG A 266 17.73 -2.38 17.19
C ARG A 266 18.91 -1.49 16.81
N THR A 267 19.68 -1.06 17.82
CA THR A 267 20.94 -0.36 17.57
C THR A 267 21.87 -1.26 16.76
N PRO A 268 22.33 -0.85 15.56
CA PRO A 268 23.25 -1.66 14.77
C PRO A 268 24.59 -1.76 15.49
N LYS A 269 24.77 -2.85 16.25
CA LYS A 269 25.99 -3.16 16.99
C LYS A 269 26.74 -4.24 16.24
N ASP A 270 27.94 -3.91 15.77
CA ASP A 270 28.85 -4.94 15.29
C ASP A 270 29.36 -5.73 16.51
N SER A 271 28.81 -6.91 16.75
CA SER A 271 29.16 -7.71 17.95
C SER A 271 30.53 -8.36 17.75
N PRO A 272 31.50 -8.24 18.68
CA PRO A 272 32.86 -8.74 18.49
C PRO A 272 32.86 -10.21 18.06
N GLY A 273 33.56 -10.51 16.96
CA GLY A 273 33.62 -11.86 16.40
C GLY A 273 34.84 -12.60 16.92
N ILE A 274 34.65 -13.60 17.78
CA ILE A 274 35.73 -14.47 18.23
C ILE A 274 36.30 -15.23 17.02
N PRO A 275 37.63 -15.26 16.82
CA PRO A 275 38.24 -16.00 15.72
C PRO A 275 37.88 -17.49 15.79
N PRO A 276 37.51 -18.14 14.68
CA PRO A 276 37.27 -19.58 14.65
C PRO A 276 38.59 -20.36 14.83
N SER A 277 38.49 -21.63 15.26
CA SER A 277 39.64 -22.53 15.47
C SER A 277 40.56 -22.65 14.23
N ALA A 278 41.83 -23.03 14.47
CA ALA A 278 42.99 -22.91 13.55
C ALA A 278 42.88 -23.51 12.13
N GLY A 279 41.77 -24.16 11.74
CA GLY A 279 41.52 -24.65 10.36
C GLY A 279 40.46 -23.88 9.57
N ALA A 280 39.66 -23.03 10.20
CA ALA A 280 38.50 -22.38 9.56
C ALA A 280 38.88 -21.25 8.58
N HIS A 281 40.07 -20.67 8.73
CA HIS A 281 40.58 -19.60 7.86
C HIS A 281 40.91 -20.10 6.44
N GLN A 282 41.29 -21.37 6.28
CA GLN A 282 41.66 -21.94 4.97
C GLN A 282 40.47 -22.06 4.01
N LEU A 283 39.27 -22.38 4.53
CA LEU A 283 38.07 -22.61 3.71
C LEU A 283 37.60 -21.33 2.98
N PHE A 284 37.78 -20.17 3.62
CA PHE A 284 37.36 -18.86 3.10
C PHE A 284 38.47 -18.11 2.36
N ARG A 285 39.60 -18.77 2.03
CA ARG A 285 40.61 -18.18 1.15
C ARG A 285 39.96 -17.83 -0.19
N GLY A 286 40.17 -16.59 -0.66
CA GLY A 286 39.57 -16.06 -1.88
C GLY A 286 38.11 -15.60 -1.76
N PHE A 287 37.58 -15.43 -0.53
CA PHE A 287 36.21 -14.94 -0.32
C PHE A 287 36.01 -13.48 -0.72
N SER A 288 37.06 -12.65 -0.67
CA SER A 288 36.95 -11.24 -1.02
C SER A 288 36.66 -11.07 -2.52
N PHE A 289 35.73 -10.18 -2.87
CA PHE A 289 35.27 -9.91 -4.23
C PHE A 289 34.92 -8.42 -4.37
N VAL A 290 35.21 -7.86 -5.55
CA VAL A 290 34.82 -6.50 -5.96
C VAL A 290 34.24 -6.62 -7.36
N ALA A 291 33.00 -6.17 -7.57
CA ALA A 291 32.39 -6.20 -8.89
C ALA A 291 33.09 -5.23 -9.86
N THR A 292 33.43 -5.70 -11.07
CA THR A 292 34.29 -5.00 -12.06
C THR A 292 33.72 -3.67 -12.59
N GLY A 293 32.43 -3.40 -12.41
CA GLY A 293 31.75 -2.21 -12.96
C GLY A 293 31.93 -0.90 -12.19
N LEU A 294 32.85 -0.84 -11.21
CA LEU A 294 33.13 0.37 -10.42
C LEU A 294 34.49 1.03 -10.75
N MET A 295 35.26 0.45 -11.67
CA MET A 295 36.57 1.00 -12.10
C MET A 295 36.52 1.74 -13.44
N GLU A 296 35.35 1.85 -14.09
CA GLU A 296 35.16 2.61 -15.33
C GLU A 296 34.23 3.82 -15.09
N ASP A 297 34.69 4.82 -14.36
CA ASP A 297 34.14 6.18 -14.45
C ASP A 297 35.27 7.21 -14.33
N ASP A 298 36.17 7.20 -15.32
CA ASP A 298 37.10 8.29 -15.57
C ASP A 298 36.67 9.02 -16.86
N GLY A 299 36.10 10.22 -16.68
CA GLY A 299 36.36 11.31 -17.63
C GLY A 299 35.26 11.82 -18.56
N LYS A 300 33.96 11.76 -18.24
CA LYS A 300 32.95 12.58 -18.95
C LYS A 300 32.28 13.62 -18.04
N PRO A 301 32.39 14.93 -18.35
CA PRO A 301 31.75 15.96 -17.54
C PRO A 301 30.23 15.87 -17.68
N ARG A 302 29.56 15.61 -16.55
CA ARG A 302 28.09 15.64 -16.44
C ARG A 302 27.63 17.09 -16.52
N ALA A 303 26.70 17.39 -17.45
CA ALA A 303 26.17 18.73 -17.66
C ALA A 303 25.52 19.30 -16.38
N PRO A 304 25.61 20.61 -16.11
CA PRO A 304 25.04 21.22 -14.92
C PRO A 304 23.51 21.23 -15.04
N GLN A 305 22.85 20.40 -14.24
CA GLN A 305 21.42 20.53 -13.98
C GLN A 305 21.20 21.71 -13.03
N ALA A 306 20.23 22.56 -13.37
CA ALA A 306 19.86 23.75 -12.59
C ALA A 306 19.48 23.40 -11.14
N PRO A 307 19.73 24.30 -10.17
CA PRO A 307 19.44 24.03 -8.76
C PRO A 307 17.93 24.04 -8.55
N LEU A 308 17.34 22.85 -8.45
CA LEU A 308 16.03 22.66 -7.82
C LEU A 308 16.21 22.95 -6.32
N HIS A 309 15.60 24.03 -5.86
CA HIS A 309 15.48 24.36 -4.45
C HIS A 309 14.65 23.27 -3.74
N SER A 310 15.30 22.21 -3.25
CA SER A 310 14.67 21.18 -2.42
C SER A 310 15.17 21.28 -0.98
N VAL A 311 14.42 22.00 -0.14
CA VAL A 311 14.52 21.88 1.33
C VAL A 311 13.81 20.60 1.76
N VAL A 312 14.33 19.46 1.29
CA VAL A 312 13.95 18.11 1.75
C VAL A 312 15.24 17.32 1.84
N GLN A 313 16.01 17.62 2.87
CA GLN A 313 17.22 16.91 3.26
C GLN A 313 17.39 17.14 4.75
N GLN A 314 17.18 16.09 5.56
CA GLN A 314 18.01 15.78 6.73
C GLN A 314 17.54 14.50 7.45
N LEU A 315 18.29 13.42 7.19
CA LEU A 315 18.76 12.40 8.12
C LEU A 315 17.74 11.47 8.82
N HIS A 316 17.75 10.18 8.48
CA HIS A 316 17.53 9.11 9.47
C HIS A 316 18.58 8.00 9.40
N GLY A 317 19.78 8.32 9.92
CA GLY A 317 20.68 7.33 10.50
C GLY A 317 20.38 7.10 11.99
N LYS A 318 19.73 5.97 12.33
CA LYS A 318 19.70 5.26 13.64
C LYS A 318 19.08 5.99 14.87
N ASN A 319 18.10 5.33 15.51
CA ASN A 319 17.64 5.56 16.90
C ASN A 319 17.17 6.99 17.28
N LEU A 320 16.50 7.72 16.38
CA LEU A 320 15.88 8.99 16.76
C LEU A 320 14.45 8.73 17.21
N VAL A 321 14.17 8.91 18.50
CA VAL A 321 12.79 9.05 18.95
C VAL A 321 12.28 10.42 18.49
N PHE A 322 10.97 10.56 18.28
CA PHE A 322 10.37 11.82 17.82
C PHE A 322 10.84 13.05 18.62
N SER A 323 11.03 12.91 19.93
CA SER A 323 11.52 13.96 20.83
C SER A 323 12.96 14.39 20.57
N ASP A 324 13.75 13.63 19.81
CA ASP A 324 15.12 13.99 19.47
C ASP A 324 15.16 15.03 18.35
N GLY A 325 14.33 14.86 17.32
CA GLY A 325 14.24 15.77 16.17
C GLY A 325 13.33 16.98 16.39
N TYR A 326 12.31 16.85 17.24
CA TYR A 326 11.24 17.84 17.37
C TYR A 326 11.00 18.30 18.81
N VAL A 327 10.63 19.58 18.97
CA VAL A 327 10.10 20.14 20.22
C VAL A 327 8.60 20.31 20.08
N VAL A 328 7.83 19.57 20.88
CA VAL A 328 6.37 19.67 20.92
C VAL A 328 5.95 20.98 21.59
N LYS A 329 4.90 21.59 21.05
CA LYS A 329 4.28 22.82 21.55
C LYS A 329 2.81 22.56 21.91
N GLU A 330 1.95 23.56 21.77
CA GLU A 330 0.53 23.46 22.09
C GLU A 330 -0.23 22.48 21.19
N THR A 331 -1.36 22.00 21.72
CA THR A 331 -2.35 21.24 20.95
C THR A 331 -3.07 22.17 19.99
N ILE A 332 -3.09 21.81 18.72
CA ILE A 332 -3.78 22.55 17.65
C ILE A 332 -5.05 21.83 17.18
N GLY A 333 -5.25 20.57 17.55
CA GLY A 333 -6.47 19.82 17.26
C GLY A 333 -6.58 18.52 18.05
N VAL A 334 -7.81 18.09 18.31
CA VAL A 334 -8.09 16.81 18.99
C VAL A 334 -9.11 16.04 18.15
N GLY A 335 -8.73 14.84 17.72
CA GLY A 335 -9.62 13.88 17.06
C GLY A 335 -9.98 12.72 17.97
N SER A 336 -10.84 11.82 17.49
CA SER A 336 -11.35 10.69 18.29
C SER A 336 -10.27 9.72 18.79
N TYR A 337 -9.19 9.56 18.01
CA TYR A 337 -8.12 8.59 18.28
C TYR A 337 -6.71 9.21 18.22
N SER A 338 -6.64 10.53 18.05
CA SER A 338 -5.39 11.24 17.77
C SER A 338 -5.38 12.65 18.31
N VAL A 339 -4.20 13.17 18.62
CA VAL A 339 -4.00 14.56 19.04
C VAL A 339 -3.01 15.25 18.10
N CYS A 340 -3.43 16.36 17.50
CA CYS A 340 -2.59 17.19 16.66
C CYS A 340 -1.94 18.28 17.50
N LYS A 341 -0.61 18.41 17.41
CA LYS A 341 0.17 19.44 18.12
C LYS A 341 1.04 20.20 17.16
N ARG A 342 1.32 21.47 17.45
CA ARG A 342 2.41 22.17 16.77
C ARG A 342 3.74 21.62 17.27
N CYS A 343 4.73 21.50 16.40
CA CYS A 343 6.08 21.14 16.78
C CYS A 343 7.11 21.97 15.99
N VAL A 344 8.33 22.06 16.53
CA VAL A 344 9.44 22.78 15.89
C VAL A 344 10.58 21.81 15.68
N HIS A 345 11.06 21.70 14.45
CA HIS A 345 12.22 20.88 14.11
C HIS A 345 13.48 21.54 14.68
N LYS A 346 14.24 20.81 15.50
CA LYS A 346 15.33 21.38 16.29
C LYS A 346 16.49 21.92 15.45
N ALA A 347 16.80 21.28 14.32
CA ALA A 347 17.95 21.67 13.51
C ALA A 347 17.67 22.89 12.63
N THR A 348 16.46 22.97 12.05
CA THR A 348 16.09 24.02 11.09
C THR A 348 15.25 25.13 11.71
N ASN A 349 14.78 24.94 12.94
CA ASN A 349 13.81 25.82 13.61
C ASN A 349 12.50 26.03 12.82
N MET A 350 12.21 25.14 11.87
CA MET A 350 10.98 25.18 11.09
C MET A 350 9.82 24.59 11.87
N GLU A 351 8.63 25.16 11.71
CA GLU A 351 7.43 24.71 12.39
C GLU A 351 6.61 23.75 11.55
N TYR A 352 6.07 22.73 12.21
CA TYR A 352 5.28 21.65 11.63
C TYR A 352 4.07 21.35 12.50
N ALA A 353 3.15 20.54 11.98
CA ALA A 353 2.13 19.88 12.77
C ALA A 353 2.53 18.41 12.98
N VAL A 354 2.26 17.86 14.16
CA VAL A 354 2.41 16.44 14.44
C VAL A 354 1.08 15.86 14.88
N LYS A 355 0.58 14.85 14.16
CA LYS A 355 -0.58 14.05 14.55
C LYS A 355 -0.08 12.82 15.31
N VAL A 356 -0.40 12.76 16.60
CA VAL A 356 -0.04 11.64 17.48
C VAL A 356 -1.21 10.67 17.56
N ILE A 357 -1.03 9.44 17.08
CA ILE A 357 -2.06 8.42 16.95
C ILE A 357 -1.76 7.27 17.92
N ASP A 358 -2.75 6.84 18.69
CA ASP A 358 -2.63 5.68 19.59
C ASP A 358 -2.89 4.37 18.83
N LYS A 359 -1.85 3.54 18.67
CA LYS A 359 -1.91 2.28 17.91
C LYS A 359 -2.88 1.27 18.51
N SER A 360 -3.16 1.36 19.80
CA SER A 360 -4.13 0.47 20.45
C SER A 360 -5.58 0.79 20.06
N LYS A 361 -5.82 2.01 19.58
CA LYS A 361 -7.16 2.48 19.19
C LYS A 361 -7.37 2.46 17.68
N ARG A 362 -6.31 2.72 16.89
CA ARG A 362 -6.39 2.80 15.43
C ARG A 362 -5.05 2.43 14.81
N ASP A 363 -5.08 1.59 13.78
CA ASP A 363 -3.93 1.37 12.89
C ASP A 363 -3.84 2.51 11.84
N PRO A 364 -2.77 3.31 11.83
CA PRO A 364 -2.59 4.41 10.89
C PRO A 364 -1.93 4.00 9.57
N SER A 365 -1.63 2.71 9.34
CA SER A 365 -0.86 2.25 8.18
C SER A 365 -1.43 2.71 6.84
N GLU A 366 -2.75 2.63 6.66
CA GLU A 366 -3.43 3.06 5.44
C GLU A 366 -3.34 4.59 5.24
N GLU A 367 -3.50 5.38 6.31
CA GLU A 367 -3.36 6.85 6.26
C GLU A 367 -1.94 7.25 5.84
N ILE A 368 -0.93 6.57 6.39
CA ILE A 368 0.48 6.81 6.06
C ILE A 368 0.75 6.48 4.59
N GLU A 369 0.30 5.33 4.11
CA GLU A 369 0.52 4.90 2.72
C GLU A 369 -0.10 5.88 1.72
N ILE A 370 -1.34 6.31 1.98
CA ILE A 370 -2.03 7.31 1.15
C ILE A 370 -1.25 8.63 1.14
N LEU A 371 -0.82 9.12 2.30
CA LEU A 371 -0.08 10.39 2.39
C LEU A 371 1.31 10.32 1.77
N LEU A 372 2.04 9.21 1.91
CA LEU A 372 3.33 9.02 1.25
C LEU A 372 3.19 8.97 -0.28
N ARG A 373 2.12 8.32 -0.79
CA ARG A 373 1.91 8.16 -2.24
C ARG A 373 1.34 9.42 -2.90
N TYR A 374 0.42 10.12 -2.24
CA TYR A 374 -0.37 11.19 -2.86
C TYR A 374 -0.14 12.57 -2.24
N GLY A 375 0.56 12.68 -1.10
CA GLY A 375 0.84 13.95 -0.41
C GLY A 375 1.78 14.91 -1.13
N GLN A 376 2.32 14.50 -2.29
CA GLN A 376 3.05 15.39 -3.21
C GLN A 376 2.11 16.25 -4.07
N HIS A 377 0.82 15.89 -4.17
CA HIS A 377 -0.16 16.72 -4.87
C HIS A 377 -0.28 18.07 -4.16
N PRO A 378 -0.24 19.21 -4.88
CA PRO A 378 -0.16 20.53 -4.27
C PRO A 378 -1.34 20.86 -3.36
N ASN A 379 -2.49 20.20 -3.48
CA ASN A 379 -3.66 20.45 -2.62
C ASN A 379 -3.96 19.33 -1.63
N ILE A 380 -3.01 18.43 -1.37
CA ILE A 380 -3.08 17.39 -0.33
C ILE A 380 -2.02 17.71 0.72
N ILE A 381 -2.35 17.54 2.00
CA ILE A 381 -1.39 17.79 3.08
C ILE A 381 -0.12 16.93 2.90
N THR A 382 1.05 17.58 2.92
CA THR A 382 2.32 16.85 2.75
C THR A 382 2.79 16.24 4.06
N LEU A 383 2.99 14.92 4.06
CA LEU A 383 3.70 14.18 5.11
C LEU A 383 5.21 14.41 4.97
N LYS A 384 5.85 14.81 6.07
CA LYS A 384 7.27 15.15 6.15
C LYS A 384 8.07 14.05 6.81
N ASP A 385 7.62 13.58 7.98
CA ASP A 385 8.26 12.48 8.71
C ASP A 385 7.22 11.58 9.37
N VAL A 386 7.62 10.35 9.67
CA VAL A 386 6.86 9.39 10.47
C VAL A 386 7.75 8.80 11.56
N TYR A 387 7.27 8.76 12.79
CA TYR A 387 7.93 8.07 13.90
C TYR A 387 6.97 7.06 14.53
N ASP A 388 7.50 5.92 14.99
CA ASP A 388 6.74 4.89 15.70
C ASP A 388 7.53 4.48 16.96
N ASP A 389 6.94 4.65 18.14
CA ASP A 389 7.55 4.27 19.42
C ASP A 389 7.03 2.92 19.95
N GLY A 390 6.27 2.18 19.14
CA GLY A 390 5.60 0.93 19.47
C GLY A 390 4.18 1.13 20.03
N LYS A 391 3.91 2.26 20.70
CA LYS A 391 2.60 2.59 21.29
C LYS A 391 1.87 3.67 20.50
N HIS A 392 2.59 4.68 20.04
CA HIS A 392 2.07 5.79 19.26
C HIS A 392 2.81 5.92 17.93
N VAL A 393 2.08 6.42 16.93
CA VAL A 393 2.65 6.89 15.67
C VAL A 393 2.55 8.40 15.60
N TYR A 394 3.62 9.06 15.16
CA TYR A 394 3.74 10.50 15.02
C TYR A 394 3.85 10.83 13.53
N LEU A 395 2.81 11.42 12.95
CA LEU A 395 2.81 11.89 11.57
C LEU A 395 3.15 13.38 11.56
N VAL A 396 4.34 13.73 11.09
CA VAL A 396 4.78 15.13 10.97
C VAL A 396 4.39 15.65 9.60
N THR A 397 3.60 16.72 9.54
CA THR A 397 3.12 17.35 8.31
C THR A 397 3.46 18.84 8.28
N GLU A 398 3.30 19.48 7.12
CA GLU A 398 3.29 20.95 7.07
C GLU A 398 2.23 21.55 8.02
N LEU A 399 2.54 22.72 8.57
CA LEU A 399 1.67 23.46 9.48
C LEU A 399 0.70 24.35 8.70
N MET A 400 -0.60 24.13 8.86
CA MET A 400 -1.66 24.91 8.22
C MET A 400 -1.92 26.21 9.01
N ARG A 401 -1.28 27.32 8.64
CA ARG A 401 -1.41 28.60 9.37
C ARG A 401 -2.65 29.39 9.01
N GLY A 402 -3.19 29.15 7.81
CA GLY A 402 -4.34 29.89 7.29
C GLY A 402 -5.69 29.51 7.92
N GLY A 403 -5.73 28.43 8.69
CA GLY A 403 -6.93 27.94 9.37
C GLY A 403 -7.91 27.24 8.45
N GLU A 404 -9.12 27.00 8.96
CA GLU A 404 -10.18 26.28 8.25
C GLU A 404 -10.78 27.11 7.11
N LEU A 405 -11.12 26.43 6.01
CA LEU A 405 -11.72 27.02 4.82
C LEU A 405 -12.94 27.88 5.16
N LEU A 406 -13.87 27.31 5.94
CA LEU A 406 -15.13 27.96 6.23
C LEU A 406 -14.96 29.19 7.12
N ASP A 407 -13.99 29.17 8.04
CA ASP A 407 -13.66 30.34 8.88
C ASP A 407 -13.16 31.50 8.04
N LYS A 408 -12.30 31.22 7.04
CA LYS A 408 -11.80 32.23 6.11
C LYS A 408 -12.93 32.79 5.26
N ILE A 409 -13.75 31.94 4.65
CA ILE A 409 -14.86 32.36 3.78
C ILE A 409 -15.87 33.23 4.53
N LEU A 410 -16.36 32.77 5.68
CA LEU A 410 -17.41 33.49 6.41
C LEU A 410 -16.93 34.80 7.06
N ARG A 411 -15.62 34.99 7.22
CA ARG A 411 -15.02 36.24 7.70
C ARG A 411 -14.63 37.21 6.58
N GLN A 412 -14.65 36.78 5.32
CA GLN A 412 -14.31 37.67 4.21
C GLN A 412 -15.38 38.74 4.07
N LYS A 413 -14.94 40.00 3.98
CA LYS A 413 -15.84 41.15 3.77
C LYS A 413 -16.59 41.06 2.45
N PHE A 414 -16.01 40.40 1.46
CA PHE A 414 -16.56 40.25 0.13
C PHE A 414 -16.33 38.82 -0.35
N PHE A 415 -17.41 38.07 -0.50
CA PHE A 415 -17.41 36.70 -1.00
C PHE A 415 -18.62 36.54 -1.92
N SER A 416 -18.40 36.04 -3.13
CA SER A 416 -19.42 35.90 -4.17
C SER A 416 -19.41 34.48 -4.77
N GLU A 417 -20.32 34.24 -5.71
CA GLU A 417 -20.33 32.97 -6.46
C GLU A 417 -19.00 32.71 -7.18
N ARG A 418 -18.33 33.77 -7.63
CA ARG A 418 -17.04 33.64 -8.31
C ARG A 418 -15.98 33.02 -7.39
N GLU A 419 -15.78 33.57 -6.19
CA GLU A 419 -14.81 33.02 -5.23
C GLU A 419 -15.21 31.60 -4.80
N ALA A 420 -16.50 31.35 -4.54
CA ALA A 420 -17.01 30.02 -4.23
C ALA A 420 -16.69 29.00 -5.33
N SER A 421 -16.78 29.40 -6.60
CA SER A 421 -16.46 28.55 -7.74
C SER A 421 -14.97 28.23 -7.86
N PHE A 422 -14.08 29.20 -7.59
CA PHE A 422 -12.64 28.94 -7.54
C PHE A 422 -12.23 27.98 -6.40
N VAL A 423 -12.84 28.15 -5.22
CA VAL A 423 -12.65 27.24 -4.09
C VAL A 423 -13.12 25.84 -4.46
N LEU A 424 -14.36 25.69 -4.95
CA LEU A 424 -14.91 24.38 -5.28
C LEU A 424 -14.12 23.71 -6.40
N HIS A 425 -13.74 24.45 -7.45
CA HIS A 425 -12.91 23.91 -8.53
C HIS A 425 -11.62 23.28 -8.02
N THR A 426 -10.91 23.96 -7.10
CA THR A 426 -9.64 23.46 -6.55
C THR A 426 -9.84 22.17 -5.74
N ILE A 427 -10.87 22.14 -4.90
CA ILE A 427 -11.17 20.97 -4.07
C ILE A 427 -11.67 19.81 -4.95
N SER A 428 -12.61 20.06 -5.86
CA SER A 428 -13.12 19.03 -6.78
C SER A 428 -12.04 18.47 -7.70
N LYS A 429 -11.07 19.28 -8.14
CA LYS A 429 -9.91 18.80 -8.91
C LYS A 429 -9.04 17.83 -8.10
N THR A 430 -8.86 18.13 -6.81
CA THR A 430 -8.09 17.27 -5.91
C THR A 430 -8.84 15.98 -5.59
N VAL A 431 -10.15 16.05 -5.39
CA VAL A 431 -11.01 14.87 -5.17
C VAL A 431 -11.09 14.00 -6.42
N GLU A 432 -11.19 14.59 -7.62
CA GLU A 432 -11.14 13.84 -8.88
C GLU A 432 -9.81 13.11 -9.05
N TYR A 433 -8.69 13.78 -8.72
CA TYR A 433 -7.38 13.13 -8.69
C TYR A 433 -7.38 11.91 -7.75
N LEU A 434 -7.84 12.06 -6.51
CA LEU A 434 -7.93 10.95 -5.55
C LEU A 434 -8.82 9.79 -6.07
N HIS A 435 -10.02 10.10 -6.55
CA HIS A 435 -10.96 9.12 -7.10
C HIS A 435 -10.36 8.39 -8.32
N SER A 436 -9.62 9.09 -9.18
CA SER A 436 -8.91 8.49 -10.32
C SER A 436 -7.81 7.50 -9.91
N GLN A 437 -7.27 7.64 -8.69
CA GLN A 437 -6.29 6.72 -8.09
C GLN A 437 -6.95 5.66 -7.20
N GLY A 438 -8.28 5.57 -7.20
CA GLY A 438 -9.03 4.64 -6.37
C GLY A 438 -9.00 4.98 -4.88
N VAL A 439 -8.74 6.23 -4.50
CA VAL A 439 -8.76 6.68 -3.10
C VAL A 439 -10.03 7.47 -2.83
N VAL A 440 -10.81 7.04 -1.84
CA VAL A 440 -11.97 7.79 -1.35
C VAL A 440 -11.64 8.34 0.03
N HIS A 441 -11.96 9.61 0.28
CA HIS A 441 -11.59 10.27 1.54
C HIS A 441 -12.54 9.92 2.68
N ARG A 442 -13.86 9.85 2.44
CA ARG A 442 -14.92 9.43 3.38
C ARG A 442 -15.12 10.30 4.63
N ASP A 443 -14.38 11.39 4.76
CA ASP A 443 -14.49 12.35 5.87
C ASP A 443 -14.15 13.77 5.37
N LEU A 444 -14.58 14.09 4.14
CA LEU A 444 -14.50 15.46 3.65
C LEU A 444 -15.48 16.31 4.44
N LYS A 445 -14.93 17.22 5.22
CA LYS A 445 -15.68 18.24 5.95
C LYS A 445 -14.89 19.52 5.98
N PRO A 446 -15.53 20.68 6.17
CA PRO A 446 -14.80 21.95 6.07
C PRO A 446 -13.69 22.12 7.10
N SER A 447 -13.76 21.46 8.27
CA SER A 447 -12.66 21.45 9.25
C SER A 447 -11.44 20.61 8.82
N ASN A 448 -11.60 19.75 7.80
CA ASN A 448 -10.53 18.95 7.19
C ASN A 448 -9.98 19.61 5.91
N ILE A 449 -10.42 20.84 5.57
CA ILE A 449 -9.92 21.58 4.40
C ILE A 449 -9.33 22.89 4.92
N LEU A 450 -8.00 22.98 4.90
CA LEU A 450 -7.26 24.05 5.57
C LEU A 450 -6.44 24.86 4.56
N TYR A 451 -6.18 26.12 4.90
CA TYR A 451 -5.23 26.94 4.16
C TYR A 451 -3.82 26.82 4.77
N VAL A 452 -2.81 26.71 3.91
CA VAL A 452 -1.40 26.75 4.33
C VAL A 452 -1.05 28.11 4.96
N ASP A 453 -1.56 29.19 4.36
CA ASP A 453 -1.25 30.57 4.74
C ASP A 453 -2.49 31.48 4.76
N GLU A 454 -2.32 32.73 5.17
CA GLU A 454 -3.43 33.67 5.35
C GLU A 454 -3.91 34.34 4.06
N SER A 455 -3.29 34.09 2.90
CA SER A 455 -3.58 34.78 1.63
C SER A 455 -5.02 34.62 1.15
N GLY A 456 -5.67 33.51 1.52
CA GLY A 456 -6.99 33.14 1.01
C GLY A 456 -6.98 32.67 -0.44
N ASN A 457 -5.80 32.50 -1.07
CA ASN A 457 -5.68 31.95 -2.42
C ASN A 457 -6.13 30.47 -2.41
N PRO A 458 -7.09 30.07 -3.27
CA PRO A 458 -7.50 28.67 -3.42
C PRO A 458 -6.34 27.69 -3.64
N GLU A 459 -5.25 28.09 -4.30
CA GLU A 459 -4.07 27.23 -4.51
C GLU A 459 -3.37 26.83 -3.20
N CYS A 460 -3.55 27.61 -2.13
CA CYS A 460 -3.02 27.34 -0.80
C CYS A 460 -3.91 26.38 0.01
N LEU A 461 -5.00 25.85 -0.56
CA LEU A 461 -5.84 24.85 0.10
C LEU A 461 -5.16 23.49 0.17
N ARG A 462 -5.34 22.80 1.29
CA ARG A 462 -4.94 21.41 1.52
C ARG A 462 -6.12 20.63 2.06
N ILE A 463 -6.43 19.51 1.41
CA ILE A 463 -7.25 18.46 2.02
C ILE A 463 -6.38 17.76 3.07
N CYS A 464 -6.92 17.67 4.28
CA CYS A 464 -6.25 17.17 5.48
C CYS A 464 -7.03 15.97 6.07
N ASP A 465 -6.39 15.26 6.99
CA ASP A 465 -6.95 14.13 7.74
C ASP A 465 -7.46 12.96 6.88
N PHE A 466 -6.50 12.16 6.39
CA PHE A 466 -6.77 10.94 5.63
C PHE A 466 -7.00 9.72 6.53
N GLY A 467 -7.26 9.92 7.83
CA GLY A 467 -7.47 8.80 8.75
C GLY A 467 -8.58 7.87 8.29
N PHE A 468 -9.68 8.43 7.79
CA PHE A 468 -10.82 7.66 7.25
C PHE A 468 -10.71 7.40 5.76
N ALA A 469 -9.67 7.88 5.08
CA ALA A 469 -9.49 7.58 3.68
C ALA A 469 -9.27 6.08 3.50
N LYS A 470 -9.62 5.59 2.32
CA LYS A 470 -9.41 4.19 1.96
C LYS A 470 -8.98 4.11 0.52
N GLN A 471 -7.89 3.39 0.28
CA GLN A 471 -7.60 2.91 -1.05
C GLN A 471 -8.54 1.74 -1.32
N LEU A 472 -9.36 1.89 -2.35
CA LEU A 472 -10.34 0.90 -2.74
C LEU A 472 -9.62 -0.39 -3.13
N ARG A 473 -10.11 -1.47 -2.54
CA ARG A 473 -9.65 -2.83 -2.80
C ARG A 473 -10.87 -3.68 -3.16
N ALA A 474 -10.73 -4.66 -4.05
CA ALA A 474 -11.78 -5.65 -4.27
C ALA A 474 -12.01 -6.49 -3.01
N GLU A 475 -13.09 -7.27 -2.95
CA GLU A 475 -13.43 -8.10 -1.77
C GLU A 475 -12.35 -9.11 -1.38
N ASN A 476 -11.50 -9.44 -2.34
CA ASN A 476 -10.31 -10.27 -2.19
C ASN A 476 -9.04 -9.47 -1.84
N GLY A 477 -9.14 -8.18 -1.53
CA GLY A 477 -8.05 -7.33 -1.05
C GLY A 477 -7.16 -6.68 -2.14
N LEU A 478 -7.50 -6.87 -3.41
CA LEU A 478 -6.79 -6.34 -4.59
C LEU A 478 -6.92 -4.84 -4.76
N LEU A 479 -5.82 -4.12 -4.97
CA LEU A 479 -5.85 -2.69 -5.28
C LEU A 479 -6.65 -2.40 -6.55
N MET A 480 -7.67 -1.57 -6.43
CA MET A 480 -8.57 -1.22 -7.54
C MET A 480 -8.05 0.04 -8.24
N THR A 481 -7.49 -0.11 -9.44
CA THR A 481 -7.22 1.04 -10.32
C THR A 481 -8.35 1.15 -11.36
N PRO A 482 -8.96 2.34 -11.60
CA PRO A 482 -10.14 2.48 -12.46
C PRO A 482 -9.92 2.22 -13.95
N CYS A 483 -8.72 1.85 -14.37
CA CYS A 483 -8.37 1.70 -15.77
C CYS A 483 -8.17 0.21 -16.11
N TYR A 484 -9.03 -0.32 -16.99
CA TYR A 484 -8.92 -1.60 -17.71
C TYR A 484 -9.52 -2.89 -17.13
N THR A 485 -9.99 -2.95 -15.87
CA THR A 485 -10.41 -4.24 -15.24
C THR A 485 -11.81 -4.24 -14.59
N ALA A 486 -12.73 -3.39 -15.03
CA ALA A 486 -14.09 -3.31 -14.45
C ALA A 486 -14.90 -4.63 -14.58
N ASN A 487 -14.58 -5.50 -15.54
CA ASN A 487 -15.34 -6.72 -15.84
C ASN A 487 -15.19 -7.84 -14.78
N PHE A 488 -14.24 -7.73 -13.85
CA PHE A 488 -13.92 -8.78 -12.86
C PHE A 488 -14.24 -8.38 -11.41
N VAL A 489 -14.86 -7.22 -11.21
CA VAL A 489 -15.16 -6.69 -9.88
C VAL A 489 -16.55 -7.12 -9.46
N ALA A 490 -16.67 -7.66 -8.25
CA ALA A 490 -17.97 -8.04 -7.70
C ALA A 490 -18.94 -6.83 -7.72
N PRO A 491 -20.18 -6.98 -8.23
CA PRO A 491 -21.13 -5.87 -8.36
C PRO A 491 -21.36 -5.08 -7.06
N GLU A 492 -21.27 -5.72 -5.91
CA GLU A 492 -21.38 -5.13 -4.57
C GLU A 492 -20.21 -4.21 -4.23
N VAL A 493 -19.00 -4.52 -4.70
CA VAL A 493 -17.81 -3.65 -4.54
C VAL A 493 -17.94 -2.42 -5.42
N LEU A 494 -18.37 -2.56 -6.68
CA LEU A 494 -18.60 -1.42 -7.58
C LEU A 494 -19.74 -0.52 -7.06
N LYS A 495 -20.80 -1.11 -6.53
CA LYS A 495 -21.90 -0.36 -5.88
C LYS A 495 -21.41 0.38 -4.65
N ARG A 496 -20.59 -0.26 -3.81
CA ARG A 496 -20.00 0.37 -2.63
C ARG A 496 -18.99 1.46 -2.99
N GLN A 497 -18.21 1.28 -4.06
CA GLN A 497 -17.31 2.29 -4.60
C GLN A 497 -18.09 3.53 -5.06
N GLY A 498 -19.10 3.37 -5.91
CA GLY A 498 -19.92 4.50 -6.36
C GLY A 498 -20.65 5.19 -5.21
N TYR A 499 -21.05 4.43 -4.18
CA TYR A 499 -21.61 4.98 -2.95
C TYR A 499 -20.58 5.82 -2.17
N ASP A 500 -19.39 5.28 -1.91
CA ASP A 500 -18.35 5.93 -1.12
C ASP A 500 -17.81 7.19 -1.85
N GLU A 501 -17.54 7.12 -3.16
CA GLU A 501 -17.18 8.30 -3.98
C GLU A 501 -18.30 9.35 -3.96
N GLY A 502 -19.56 8.89 -4.01
CA GLY A 502 -20.73 9.75 -3.88
C GLY A 502 -20.78 10.49 -2.54
N CYS A 503 -20.31 9.90 -1.44
CA CYS A 503 -20.28 10.56 -0.13
C CYS A 503 -19.32 11.76 -0.09
N ASP A 504 -18.18 11.67 -0.79
CA ASP A 504 -17.25 12.78 -0.95
C ASP A 504 -17.94 13.93 -1.73
N ILE A 505 -18.65 13.62 -2.81
CA ILE A 505 -19.38 14.64 -3.60
C ILE A 505 -20.53 15.27 -2.82
N TRP A 506 -21.27 14.47 -2.04
CA TRP A 506 -22.30 14.98 -1.15
C TRP A 506 -21.73 15.99 -0.15
N SER A 507 -20.57 15.67 0.43
CA SER A 507 -19.87 16.56 1.37
C SER A 507 -19.43 17.87 0.71
N LEU A 508 -18.93 17.81 -0.53
CA LEU A 508 -18.64 19.01 -1.31
C LEU A 508 -19.92 19.80 -1.65
N GLY A 509 -21.05 19.12 -1.84
CA GLY A 509 -22.36 19.75 -2.03
C GLY A 509 -22.83 20.52 -0.79
N ILE A 510 -22.63 19.95 0.41
CA ILE A 510 -22.90 20.65 1.69
C ILE A 510 -22.02 21.88 1.81
N LEU A 511 -20.73 21.77 1.50
CA LEU A 511 -19.79 22.89 1.50
C LEU A 511 -20.24 23.97 0.52
N LEU A 512 -20.56 23.62 -0.73
CA LEU A 512 -21.04 24.57 -1.73
C LEU A 512 -22.33 25.27 -1.28
N TYR A 513 -23.32 24.51 -0.79
CA TYR A 513 -24.54 25.08 -0.23
C TYR A 513 -24.22 26.11 0.85
N THR A 514 -23.33 25.75 1.79
CA THR A 514 -22.99 26.61 2.92
C THR A 514 -22.27 27.88 2.46
N MET A 515 -21.37 27.78 1.47
CA MET A 515 -20.69 28.92 0.87
C MET A 515 -21.69 29.88 0.18
N LEU A 516 -22.73 29.37 -0.47
CA LEU A 516 -23.70 30.19 -1.21
C LEU A 516 -24.82 30.76 -0.30
N ALA A 517 -25.36 29.93 0.58
CA ALA A 517 -26.49 30.27 1.44
C ALA A 517 -26.07 31.03 2.70
N GLY A 518 -24.84 30.78 3.19
CA GLY A 518 -24.37 31.27 4.49
C GLY A 518 -24.92 30.52 5.69
N TYR A 519 -25.55 29.36 5.48
CA TYR A 519 -26.04 28.43 6.50
C TYR A 519 -26.06 27.00 5.92
N THR A 520 -26.22 25.98 6.75
CA THR A 520 -26.15 24.57 6.29
C THR A 520 -27.49 24.07 5.73
N PRO A 521 -27.52 23.12 4.78
CA PRO A 521 -28.77 22.71 4.12
C PRO A 521 -29.75 21.92 4.99
N PHE A 522 -29.25 21.22 6.02
CA PHE A 522 -30.04 20.23 6.77
C PHE A 522 -30.13 20.48 8.27
N ALA A 523 -29.30 21.36 8.83
CA ALA A 523 -29.35 21.76 10.23
C ALA A 523 -29.58 23.27 10.35
N ASN A 524 -30.50 23.64 11.24
CA ASN A 524 -30.82 25.05 11.53
C ASN A 524 -29.90 25.63 12.61
N GLY A 525 -29.20 24.77 13.37
CA GLY A 525 -28.33 25.16 14.47
C GLY A 525 -27.73 23.94 15.17
N PRO A 526 -26.85 24.14 16.16
CA PRO A 526 -26.24 23.07 16.95
C PRO A 526 -27.23 22.32 17.86
N SER A 527 -28.43 22.87 18.09
CA SER A 527 -29.47 22.28 18.93
C SER A 527 -30.36 21.26 18.22
N ASP A 528 -30.25 21.15 16.89
CA ASP A 528 -31.04 20.19 16.12
C ASP A 528 -30.69 18.75 16.50
N THR A 529 -31.71 17.90 16.65
CA THR A 529 -31.51 16.49 16.99
C THR A 529 -31.00 15.70 15.79
N PRO A 530 -30.17 14.65 15.99
CA PRO A 530 -29.73 13.78 14.89
C PRO A 530 -30.89 13.22 14.05
N GLU A 531 -32.01 12.87 14.68
CA GLU A 531 -33.20 12.31 14.02
C GLU A 531 -33.87 13.31 13.07
N GLU A 532 -33.97 14.59 13.47
CA GLU A 532 -34.50 15.65 12.62
C GLU A 532 -33.61 15.91 11.41
N ILE A 533 -32.29 16.00 11.64
CA ILE A 533 -31.29 16.19 10.59
C ILE A 533 -31.36 15.03 9.58
N LEU A 534 -31.34 13.78 10.07
CA LEU A 534 -31.41 12.59 9.22
C LEU A 534 -32.71 12.51 8.43
N THR A 535 -33.82 12.96 9.02
CA THR A 535 -35.13 13.03 8.33
C THR A 535 -35.09 14.04 7.19
N ARG A 536 -34.47 15.22 7.38
CA ARG A 536 -34.29 16.22 6.32
C ARG A 536 -33.38 15.70 5.21
N ILE A 537 -32.25 15.09 5.58
CA ILE A 537 -31.32 14.44 4.63
C ILE A 537 -32.05 13.37 3.82
N GLY A 538 -32.76 12.46 4.47
CA GLY A 538 -33.48 11.36 3.83
C GLY A 538 -34.63 11.83 2.92
N SER A 539 -35.25 12.98 3.24
CA SER A 539 -36.27 13.59 2.39
C SER A 539 -35.71 14.24 1.13
N GLY A 540 -34.41 14.57 1.10
CA GLY A 540 -33.76 15.29 0.01
C GLY A 540 -34.22 16.75 -0.15
N LYS A 541 -35.02 17.28 0.77
CA LYS A 541 -35.58 18.62 0.68
C LYS A 541 -34.68 19.61 1.41
N PHE A 542 -34.23 20.61 0.67
CA PHE A 542 -33.53 21.80 1.19
C PHE A 542 -33.98 23.04 0.40
N THR A 543 -33.84 24.21 1.02
CA THR A 543 -34.34 25.46 0.44
C THR A 543 -33.35 26.07 -0.54
N LEU A 544 -33.83 26.40 -1.74
CA LEU A 544 -33.11 27.12 -2.81
C LEU A 544 -33.82 28.43 -3.20
N SER A 545 -34.55 29.02 -2.26
CA SER A 545 -35.30 30.27 -2.42
C SER A 545 -35.19 31.15 -1.17
N GLY A 546 -35.25 32.48 -1.37
CA GLY A 546 -35.11 33.44 -0.27
C GLY A 546 -33.66 33.67 0.19
N GLY A 547 -33.43 34.80 0.86
CA GLY A 547 -32.06 35.22 1.24
C GLY A 547 -31.16 35.37 0.00
N ASN A 548 -29.93 34.84 0.10
CA ASN A 548 -28.98 34.83 -1.03
C ASN A 548 -29.52 34.08 -2.26
N TRP A 549 -30.40 33.07 -2.08
CA TRP A 549 -30.90 32.27 -3.20
C TRP A 549 -31.76 33.06 -4.19
N SER A 550 -32.23 34.25 -3.81
CA SER A 550 -32.92 35.17 -4.73
C SER A 550 -31.97 35.79 -5.75
N THR A 551 -30.67 35.88 -5.45
CA THR A 551 -29.65 36.46 -6.33
C THR A 551 -28.66 35.44 -6.87
N VAL A 552 -28.51 34.29 -6.21
CA VAL A 552 -27.65 33.19 -6.67
C VAL A 552 -28.13 32.65 -8.02
N SER A 553 -27.19 32.45 -8.93
CA SER A 553 -27.45 31.99 -10.31
C SER A 553 -28.16 30.63 -10.37
N GLU A 554 -28.99 30.45 -11.40
CA GLU A 554 -29.66 29.16 -11.66
C GLU A 554 -28.66 28.03 -11.92
N THR A 555 -27.50 28.35 -12.52
CA THR A 555 -26.41 27.38 -12.71
C THR A 555 -25.80 26.90 -11.39
N ALA A 556 -25.78 27.74 -10.35
CA ALA A 556 -25.31 27.32 -9.04
C ALA A 556 -26.33 26.41 -8.35
N LYS A 557 -27.63 26.78 -8.42
CA LYS A 557 -28.74 25.98 -7.89
C LYS A 557 -28.79 24.58 -8.53
N ASP A 558 -28.60 24.51 -9.84
CA ASP A 558 -28.51 23.25 -10.58
C ASP A 558 -27.33 22.39 -10.12
N LEU A 559 -26.14 22.97 -9.93
CA LEU A 559 -24.98 22.23 -9.43
C LEU A 559 -25.23 21.68 -8.02
N VAL A 560 -25.72 22.52 -7.11
CA VAL A 560 -26.03 22.14 -5.72
C VAL A 560 -27.04 21.00 -5.69
N SER A 561 -28.11 21.07 -6.49
CA SER A 561 -29.13 20.02 -6.53
C SER A 561 -28.61 18.67 -7.00
N LYS A 562 -27.71 18.67 -7.99
CA LYS A 562 -27.09 17.45 -8.51
C LYS A 562 -26.01 16.87 -7.57
N MET A 563 -25.31 17.71 -6.80
CA MET A 563 -24.34 17.25 -5.79
C MET A 563 -25.02 16.72 -4.52
N LEU A 564 -26.15 17.33 -4.13
CA LEU A 564 -26.97 16.92 -2.97
C LEU A 564 -28.13 15.98 -3.35
N HIS A 565 -28.01 15.28 -4.47
CA HIS A 565 -29.01 14.28 -4.85
C HIS A 565 -28.98 13.10 -3.86
N VAL A 566 -30.15 12.70 -3.34
CA VAL A 566 -30.27 11.66 -2.30
C VAL A 566 -29.79 10.32 -2.82
N ASP A 567 -30.20 9.94 -4.04
CA ASP A 567 -29.70 8.75 -4.72
C ASP A 567 -28.25 8.97 -5.19
N PRO A 568 -27.27 8.23 -4.66
CA PRO A 568 -25.86 8.35 -5.06
C PRO A 568 -25.61 8.05 -6.53
N HIS A 569 -26.45 7.24 -7.19
CA HIS A 569 -26.27 6.89 -8.61
C HIS A 569 -26.65 8.02 -9.56
N GLN A 570 -27.46 8.97 -9.10
CA GLN A 570 -27.84 10.17 -9.84
C GLN A 570 -26.99 11.37 -9.44
N ARG A 571 -26.16 11.22 -8.40
CA ARG A 571 -25.22 12.24 -7.95
C ARG A 571 -24.08 12.37 -8.95
N LEU A 572 -23.62 13.60 -9.15
CA LEU A 572 -22.46 13.84 -10.02
C LEU A 572 -21.21 13.14 -9.47
N THR A 573 -20.32 12.73 -10.36
CA THR A 573 -18.93 12.39 -10.01
C THR A 573 -18.07 13.65 -9.93
N ALA A 574 -16.90 13.57 -9.30
CA ALA A 574 -15.95 14.71 -9.23
C ALA A 574 -15.61 15.27 -10.63
N LYS A 575 -15.41 14.36 -11.59
CA LYS A 575 -15.16 14.71 -13.01
C LYS A 575 -16.33 15.46 -13.64
N GLN A 576 -17.57 15.05 -13.36
CA GLN A 576 -18.76 15.74 -13.87
C GLN A 576 -18.95 17.11 -13.21
N VAL A 577 -18.62 17.27 -11.92
CA VAL A 577 -18.62 18.57 -11.24
C VAL A 577 -17.67 19.54 -11.94
N LEU A 578 -16.44 19.10 -12.27
CA LEU A 578 -15.46 19.93 -12.98
C LEU A 578 -15.89 20.35 -14.39
N GLN A 579 -16.78 19.58 -15.02
CA GLN A 579 -17.33 19.88 -16.34
C GLN A 579 -18.59 20.77 -16.28
N HIS A 580 -19.12 21.01 -15.09
CA HIS A 580 -20.35 21.77 -14.92
C HIS A 580 -20.20 23.23 -15.39
N PRO A 581 -21.22 23.84 -16.04
CA PRO A 581 -21.15 25.24 -16.49
C PRO A 581 -20.75 26.24 -15.40
N TRP A 582 -21.24 26.05 -14.17
CA TRP A 582 -20.89 26.93 -13.04
C TRP A 582 -19.40 26.89 -12.66
N ILE A 583 -18.71 25.77 -12.92
CA ILE A 583 -17.26 25.62 -12.67
C ILE A 583 -16.44 26.07 -13.89
N THR A 584 -16.85 25.64 -15.08
CA THR A 584 -16.11 25.91 -16.32
C THR A 584 -16.20 27.38 -16.74
N GLN A 585 -17.32 28.06 -16.44
CA GLN A 585 -17.55 29.47 -16.79
C GLN A 585 -17.39 30.41 -15.58
N LYS A 586 -16.54 30.05 -14.61
CA LYS A 586 -16.35 30.78 -13.35
C LYS A 586 -16.04 32.28 -13.50
N ASP A 587 -15.42 32.71 -14.60
CA ASP A 587 -15.12 34.13 -14.85
C ASP A 587 -16.34 34.97 -15.21
N LYS A 588 -17.46 34.33 -15.58
CA LYS A 588 -18.74 34.99 -15.90
C LYS A 588 -19.71 35.02 -14.73
N LEU A 589 -19.33 34.48 -13.58
CA LEU A 589 -20.23 34.37 -12.43
C LEU A 589 -20.48 35.72 -11.76
N PRO A 590 -21.67 35.90 -11.13
CA PRO A 590 -21.97 37.10 -10.36
C PRO A 590 -20.93 37.36 -9.27
N GLN A 591 -20.51 38.62 -9.16
CA GLN A 591 -19.65 39.11 -8.09
C GLN A 591 -20.44 39.79 -6.98
N SER A 592 -21.77 39.63 -6.95
CA SER A 592 -22.58 40.18 -5.86
C SER A 592 -22.20 39.54 -4.53
N GLN A 593 -22.07 40.36 -3.49
CA GLN A 593 -21.75 39.89 -2.15
C GLN A 593 -22.84 38.98 -1.60
N LEU A 594 -22.43 37.82 -1.08
CA LEU A 594 -23.27 36.88 -0.36
C LEU A 594 -23.32 37.25 1.13
N SER A 595 -24.50 37.16 1.74
CA SER A 595 -24.68 37.39 3.18
C SER A 595 -24.50 36.08 3.95
N HIS A 596 -23.86 36.13 5.11
CA HIS A 596 -23.61 34.94 5.93
C HIS A 596 -24.21 35.09 7.34
N GLN A 597 -24.70 33.98 7.90
CA GLN A 597 -25.10 33.95 9.31
C GLN A 597 -23.87 33.97 10.24
N ASP A 598 -24.11 34.07 11.55
CA ASP A 598 -23.04 34.01 12.54
C ASP A 598 -22.19 32.74 12.40
N LEU A 599 -20.87 32.92 12.42
CA LEU A 599 -19.88 31.86 12.21
C LEU A 599 -20.08 30.69 13.18
N GLN A 600 -20.33 30.95 14.45
CA GLN A 600 -20.46 29.89 15.46
C GLN A 600 -21.73 29.06 15.23
N LEU A 601 -22.82 29.71 14.81
CA LEU A 601 -24.05 29.02 14.47
C LEU A 601 -23.86 28.07 13.28
N VAL A 602 -23.22 28.54 12.22
CA VAL A 602 -22.97 27.73 11.01
C VAL A 602 -22.04 26.55 11.33
N LYS A 603 -20.94 26.78 12.06
CA LYS A 603 -20.03 25.70 12.46
C LYS A 603 -20.71 24.68 13.36
N GLY A 604 -21.52 25.13 14.32
CA GLY A 604 -22.30 24.26 15.21
C GLY A 604 -23.30 23.39 14.45
N ALA A 605 -24.07 23.98 13.53
CA ALA A 605 -25.01 23.26 12.67
C ALA A 605 -24.31 22.24 11.77
N MET A 606 -23.15 22.60 11.24
CA MET A 606 -22.35 21.72 10.40
C MET A 606 -21.79 20.53 11.20
N ALA A 607 -21.24 20.78 12.39
CA ALA A 607 -20.78 19.73 13.30
C ALA A 607 -21.91 18.78 13.70
N ALA A 608 -23.12 19.31 13.99
CA ALA A 608 -24.30 18.51 14.25
C ALA A 608 -24.69 17.64 13.05
N THR A 609 -24.61 18.17 11.83
CA THR A 609 -24.88 17.42 10.58
C THR A 609 -23.94 16.23 10.41
N TYR A 610 -22.63 16.45 10.55
CA TYR A 610 -21.65 15.36 10.44
C TYR A 610 -21.74 14.38 11.61
N SER A 611 -22.06 14.84 12.81
CA SER A 611 -22.30 13.98 13.97
C SER A 611 -23.51 13.07 13.75
N ALA A 612 -24.61 13.59 13.19
CA ALA A 612 -25.80 12.83 12.88
C ALA A 612 -25.52 11.74 11.82
N LEU A 613 -24.78 12.08 10.77
CA LEU A 613 -24.36 11.15 9.71
C LEU A 613 -23.47 10.01 10.24
N ASN A 614 -22.62 10.29 11.23
CA ASN A 614 -21.71 9.31 11.83
C ASN A 614 -22.33 8.56 13.03
N SER A 615 -23.48 9.01 13.53
CA SER A 615 -24.16 8.38 14.66
C SER A 615 -24.84 7.09 14.21
N SER A 616 -24.38 5.95 14.74
CA SER A 616 -25.09 4.68 14.63
C SER A 616 -25.75 4.37 15.98
N LYS A 617 -26.95 3.78 15.95
CA LYS A 617 -27.53 3.22 17.18
C LYS A 617 -26.52 2.20 17.74
N PRO A 618 -26.16 2.29 19.04
CA PRO A 618 -25.20 1.36 19.62
C PRO A 618 -25.67 -0.07 19.36
N THR A 619 -24.76 -0.91 18.87
CA THR A 619 -25.05 -2.31 18.57
C THR A 619 -25.62 -2.94 19.85
N PRO A 620 -26.77 -3.62 19.78
CA PRO A 620 -27.36 -4.22 20.98
C PRO A 620 -26.32 -5.13 21.65
N GLN A 621 -26.13 -4.94 22.95
CA GLN A 621 -25.18 -5.76 23.70
C GLN A 621 -25.59 -7.23 23.55
N LEU A 622 -24.63 -8.07 23.16
CA LEU A 622 -24.81 -9.51 23.11
C LEU A 622 -25.25 -9.98 24.49
N LYS A 623 -26.45 -10.56 24.55
CA LYS A 623 -26.96 -11.13 25.79
C LYS A 623 -26.14 -12.38 26.16
N PRO A 624 -26.11 -12.78 27.45
CA PRO A 624 -25.44 -14.00 27.89
C PRO A 624 -25.84 -15.21 27.03
N ILE A 625 -24.93 -16.18 26.85
CA ILE A 625 -25.14 -17.35 25.97
C ILE A 625 -26.43 -18.09 26.34
N GLU A 626 -26.83 -18.09 27.62
CA GLU A 626 -28.06 -18.69 28.14
C GLU A 626 -29.35 -18.05 27.59
N SER A 627 -29.27 -16.86 27.01
CA SER A 627 -30.39 -16.21 26.31
C SER A 627 -30.62 -16.78 24.91
N SER A 628 -29.67 -17.56 24.37
CA SER A 628 -29.83 -18.28 23.10
C SER A 628 -30.68 -19.52 23.31
N ILE A 629 -31.78 -19.63 22.57
CA ILE A 629 -32.68 -20.81 22.57
C ILE A 629 -31.89 -22.09 22.27
N LEU A 630 -30.85 -22.01 21.43
CA LEU A 630 -29.99 -23.15 21.09
C LEU A 630 -29.11 -23.59 22.27
N ALA A 631 -28.62 -22.64 23.06
CA ALA A 631 -27.85 -22.92 24.27
C ALA A 631 -28.73 -23.48 25.38
N GLN A 632 -29.96 -22.97 25.54
CA GLN A 632 -30.95 -23.51 26.50
C GLN A 632 -31.28 -24.97 26.21
N ARG A 633 -31.36 -25.35 24.92
CA ARG A 633 -31.55 -26.75 24.50
C ARG A 633 -30.38 -27.66 24.90
N ARG A 634 -29.14 -27.17 24.82
CA ARG A 634 -27.94 -27.94 25.22
C ARG A 634 -27.83 -28.11 26.74
N VAL A 635 -28.22 -27.11 27.52
CA VAL A 635 -28.17 -27.16 28.99
C VAL A 635 -29.28 -28.04 29.57
N ARG A 636 -30.46 -28.13 28.94
CA ARG A 636 -31.62 -28.86 29.49
C ARG A 636 -31.81 -30.31 29.04
N LYS A 637 -31.00 -30.87 28.12
CA LYS A 637 -31.17 -32.25 27.58
C LYS A 637 -32.66 -32.61 27.30
N LEU A 638 -33.43 -31.71 26.67
CA LEU A 638 -34.82 -32.01 26.32
C LEU A 638 -34.91 -32.69 24.94
N PRO A 639 -35.72 -33.76 24.77
CA PRO A 639 -35.85 -34.46 23.49
C PRO A 639 -36.48 -33.59 22.40
N SER A 640 -36.11 -33.87 21.15
CA SER A 640 -36.32 -33.02 19.98
C SER A 640 -37.75 -32.99 19.40
N THR A 641 -38.80 -33.12 20.21
CA THR A 641 -40.19 -33.08 19.73
C THR A 641 -41.11 -32.35 20.69
N THR A 642 -41.17 -31.03 20.57
CA THR A 642 -42.40 -30.24 20.79
C THR A 642 -42.15 -28.84 20.21
N LEU A 643 -42.98 -28.48 19.23
CA LEU A 643 -42.99 -27.19 18.54
C LEU A 643 -43.50 -26.08 19.47
#